data_AF-A0A653CYV6-F1
#
_entry.id   AF-A0A653CYV6-F1
#
_cell.length_a   1.000
_cell.length_b   1.000
_cell.length_c   1.000
_cell.angle_alpha   90.00
_cell.angle_beta   90.00
_cell.angle_gamma   90.00
#
_symmetry.space_group_name_H-M   'P 1'
#
loop_
_entity.id
_entity.type
_entity.pdbx_description
1 polymer ?
#
loop_
_entity_poly.entity_id
_entity_poly.type
_entity_poly.pdbx_seq_one_letter_code
_entity_poly.pdbx_strand_id
1 'polypeptide(L)'
;MTCKATRTLVEINTKCLSSLIHAGTEACISALLDASVKHSPNFDWVVAHVGSCFPNTVITRVLSVGLKDFSLHKSYEQVNSSPKLKSVVGILGHLAGSHVEDIRKAILELFEWSLSESSEDSDITRLQKKATVPYILQLIHLSPTLLLSVCSDTRNILTTEVIIKLYHSVSDWIKYFGTPEALEELIIALMLRCDSGGADIIKLLLDCIHIQKLDGSDNIRQDIIEKSKEILVSILQEIDGSLRRSNPVAITSSFKKDHDKINRMLFSNEKITCDTACQVVIFLGHSKPAMLIKSLEHILKYASNADQLSLIIKCLSSDLIDKSLPPFVDKSHFSVVLEQVLNRYVQKFYGGNEEKTDLNKMWTNLYTLLQWEKQGVISLLSSRVASGNTKEVVEQFNKNGRRSLLQSRLISSAIEDNLLKLTSLFVTETTHIHAISDILDAIELPSLDAPCNIRFEVILNVTQSTVNYFYACCKDEGTSNKLRGFKKVRQMLKRLCTYSKVARVLALRELLERALFRSDSVLFGAKNTEHGDASEKLLLKQNNKINKTIPLTKHSSVFNGGIIGTGKRKSVAFDQLPEDFIAANTQHLIGSIRACCALQEEQKYSDLSRDGVTLLSLLMVQFVSPDVMYNGLPWPEEEFSKVTMERDLFIQRMFATTPLLWDILSFIAVYRPAICYCSVLLRALTATLIHQWKSMGEQNMTVRVIDIMALGQLLPPPLSSIRDVVPYLQCYEIVSILRDCVWSYMKDHIPSPTLFGRDANDTYWRDPIIARAPDIYTNTLRIIMQRNIKSLGHIYGQMFINIPRHD
;
A
#
# COMPACT_ATOMS: atom_id res chain seq x y z
N MET A 1 -21.23 59.68 -15.53
CA MET A 1 -22.12 60.58 -16.29
C MET A 1 -21.36 61.83 -16.72
N THR A 2 -21.33 62.15 -18.03
CA THR A 2 -20.63 63.33 -18.59
C THR A 2 -21.53 64.57 -18.75
N CYS A 3 -22.86 64.39 -18.82
CA CYS A 3 -23.83 65.50 -18.93
C CYS A 3 -24.22 66.05 -17.55
N LYS A 4 -23.90 67.34 -17.31
CA LYS A 4 -24.19 68.05 -16.05
C LYS A 4 -25.70 68.23 -15.80
N ALA A 5 -26.50 68.45 -16.85
CA ALA A 5 -27.95 68.62 -16.74
C ALA A 5 -28.65 67.35 -16.27
N THR A 6 -28.30 66.20 -16.88
CA THR A 6 -28.82 64.88 -16.48
C THR A 6 -28.43 64.53 -15.06
N ARG A 7 -27.18 64.79 -14.67
CA ARG A 7 -26.71 64.57 -13.29
C ARG A 7 -27.53 65.39 -12.27
N THR A 8 -27.79 66.66 -12.55
CA THR A 8 -28.56 67.54 -11.66
C THR A 8 -30.01 67.07 -11.52
N LEU A 9 -30.66 66.64 -12.62
CA LEU A 9 -32.00 66.06 -12.60
C LEU A 9 -32.08 64.78 -11.77
N VAL A 10 -31.08 63.90 -11.91
CA VAL A 10 -30.99 62.65 -11.14
C VAL A 10 -30.75 62.95 -9.66
N GLU A 11 -29.89 63.91 -9.31
CA GLU A 11 -29.65 64.36 -7.93
C GLU A 11 -30.90 64.97 -7.28
N ILE A 12 -31.72 65.71 -8.04
CA ILE A 12 -33.03 66.21 -7.59
C ILE A 12 -33.97 65.04 -7.31
N ASN A 13 -34.06 64.06 -8.22
CA ASN A 13 -34.87 62.87 -8.02
C ASN A 13 -34.46 62.08 -6.76
N THR A 14 -33.16 61.92 -6.52
CA THR A 14 -32.65 61.29 -5.30
C THR A 14 -33.07 62.04 -4.03
N LYS A 15 -33.01 63.40 -4.05
CA LYS A 15 -33.47 64.23 -2.93
C LYS A 15 -34.99 64.13 -2.72
N CYS A 16 -35.78 64.15 -3.80
CA CYS A 16 -37.23 63.96 -3.72
C CYS A 16 -37.59 62.58 -3.14
N LEU A 17 -36.88 61.52 -3.56
CA LEU A 17 -37.08 60.19 -3.00
C LEU A 17 -36.78 60.19 -1.49
N SER A 18 -35.70 60.84 -1.05
CA SER A 18 -35.31 60.93 0.37
C SER A 18 -36.41 61.54 1.25
N SER A 19 -37.12 62.56 0.74
CA SER A 19 -38.24 63.18 1.45
C SER A 19 -39.52 62.32 1.46
N LEU A 20 -39.66 61.39 0.52
CA LEU A 20 -40.84 60.55 0.32
C LEU A 20 -40.72 59.15 0.95
N ILE A 21 -39.58 58.82 1.57
CA ILE A 21 -39.28 57.50 2.17
C ILE A 21 -40.35 57.06 3.18
N HIS A 22 -41.02 57.99 3.85
CA HIS A 22 -41.95 57.69 4.95
C HIS A 22 -43.44 57.70 4.59
N ALA A 23 -43.85 58.17 3.40
CA ALA A 23 -45.28 58.43 3.10
C ALA A 23 -45.83 57.77 1.82
N GLY A 24 -44.98 57.34 0.86
CA GLY A 24 -45.49 56.87 -0.44
C GLY A 24 -44.46 56.24 -1.36
N THR A 25 -43.50 55.50 -0.82
CA THR A 25 -42.37 54.93 -1.58
C THR A 25 -42.79 54.00 -2.71
N GLU A 26 -43.86 53.22 -2.52
CA GLU A 26 -44.27 52.20 -3.48
C GLU A 26 -44.84 52.79 -4.78
N ALA A 27 -45.67 53.84 -4.67
CA ALA A 27 -46.21 54.55 -5.83
C ALA A 27 -45.11 55.27 -6.62
N CYS A 28 -44.12 55.85 -5.93
CA CYS A 28 -42.99 56.51 -6.55
C CYS A 28 -42.11 55.52 -7.34
N ILE A 29 -41.83 54.36 -6.75
CA ILE A 29 -41.03 53.32 -7.38
C ILE A 29 -41.80 52.66 -8.54
N SER A 30 -43.12 52.48 -8.41
CA SER A 30 -43.96 52.03 -9.54
C SER A 30 -43.89 53.00 -10.72
N ALA A 31 -43.97 54.31 -10.48
CA ALA A 31 -43.87 55.30 -11.56
C ALA A 31 -42.49 55.31 -12.24
N LEU A 32 -41.40 55.16 -11.47
CA LEU A 32 -40.05 55.02 -12.01
C LEU A 32 -39.89 53.74 -12.83
N LEU A 33 -40.51 52.66 -12.39
CA LEU A 33 -40.45 51.36 -13.07
C LEU A 33 -41.34 51.33 -14.33
N ASP A 34 -42.49 52.01 -14.32
CA ASP A 34 -43.32 52.18 -15.51
C ASP A 34 -42.64 53.09 -16.55
N ALA A 35 -41.82 54.06 -16.09
CA ALA A 35 -40.95 54.85 -16.96
C ALA A 35 -39.78 54.03 -17.53
N SER A 36 -39.17 53.15 -16.74
CA SER A 36 -38.14 52.23 -17.24
C SER A 36 -38.72 51.26 -18.26
N VAL A 37 -39.94 50.74 -18.07
CA VAL A 37 -40.63 49.89 -19.07
C VAL A 37 -40.77 50.58 -20.43
N LYS A 38 -41.02 51.89 -20.46
CA LYS A 38 -41.18 52.66 -21.70
C LYS A 38 -39.85 53.02 -22.38
N HIS A 39 -38.76 53.10 -21.63
CA HIS A 39 -37.47 53.64 -22.09
C HIS A 39 -36.26 52.72 -21.84
N SER A 40 -36.50 51.47 -21.43
CA SER A 40 -35.49 50.41 -21.30
C SER A 40 -34.85 50.13 -22.67
N PRO A 41 -33.53 49.88 -22.76
CA PRO A 41 -32.56 49.74 -21.65
C PRO A 41 -31.94 51.06 -21.17
N ASN A 42 -32.23 52.18 -21.84
CA ASN A 42 -31.51 53.44 -21.65
C ASN A 42 -31.85 54.18 -20.35
N PHE A 43 -32.96 53.84 -19.70
CA PHE A 43 -33.39 54.45 -18.43
C PHE A 43 -33.13 53.55 -17.21
N ASP A 44 -32.80 52.27 -17.42
CA ASP A 44 -32.64 51.27 -16.34
C ASP A 44 -31.46 51.63 -15.43
N TRP A 45 -30.38 52.16 -16.00
CA TRP A 45 -29.23 52.64 -15.22
C TRP A 45 -29.55 53.88 -14.36
N VAL A 46 -30.54 54.70 -14.75
CA VAL A 46 -30.96 55.88 -13.96
C VAL A 46 -31.67 55.42 -12.70
N VAL A 47 -32.58 54.45 -12.84
CA VAL A 47 -33.27 53.84 -11.70
C VAL A 47 -32.28 53.07 -10.83
N ALA A 48 -31.31 52.39 -11.42
CA ALA A 48 -30.21 51.75 -10.68
C ALA A 48 -29.33 52.78 -9.94
N HIS A 49 -29.05 53.95 -10.50
CA HIS A 49 -28.28 55.00 -9.81
C HIS A 49 -29.05 55.58 -8.61
N VAL A 50 -30.36 55.78 -8.74
CA VAL A 50 -31.23 56.16 -7.62
C VAL A 50 -31.27 55.04 -6.58
N GLY A 51 -31.32 53.78 -7.03
CA GLY A 51 -31.25 52.58 -6.18
C GLY A 51 -29.94 52.47 -5.40
N SER A 52 -28.81 52.87 -5.97
CA SER A 52 -27.52 52.90 -5.28
C SER A 52 -27.50 53.85 -4.07
N CYS A 53 -28.30 54.92 -4.10
CA CYS A 53 -28.40 55.85 -2.98
C CYS A 53 -29.26 55.31 -1.82
N PHE A 54 -30.20 54.41 -2.10
CA PHE A 54 -31.13 53.81 -1.14
C PHE A 54 -31.35 52.31 -1.44
N PRO A 55 -30.30 51.46 -1.33
CA PRO A 55 -30.31 50.10 -1.88
C PRO A 55 -31.42 49.23 -1.27
N ASN A 56 -31.51 49.16 0.06
CA ASN A 56 -32.53 48.35 0.73
C ASN A 56 -33.97 48.73 0.35
N THR A 57 -34.29 50.02 0.31
CA THR A 57 -35.65 50.49 0.02
C THR A 57 -36.02 50.29 -1.44
N VAL A 58 -35.10 50.57 -2.37
CA VAL A 58 -35.39 50.47 -3.80
C VAL A 58 -35.43 49.01 -4.25
N ILE A 59 -34.47 48.18 -3.82
CA ILE A 59 -34.41 46.75 -4.20
C ILE A 59 -35.67 46.01 -3.74
N THR A 60 -36.04 46.13 -2.45
CA THR A 60 -37.22 45.43 -1.89
C THR A 60 -38.53 45.88 -2.57
N ARG A 61 -38.67 47.16 -2.88
CA ARG A 61 -39.87 47.71 -3.52
C ARG A 61 -39.94 47.43 -5.01
N VAL A 62 -38.81 47.42 -5.73
CA VAL A 62 -38.75 47.00 -7.14
C VAL A 62 -39.15 45.53 -7.28
N LEU A 63 -38.65 44.66 -6.40
CA LEU A 63 -39.05 43.25 -6.33
C LEU A 63 -40.54 43.10 -5.98
N SER A 64 -41.04 43.85 -5.00
CA SER A 64 -42.46 43.79 -4.59
C SER A 64 -43.41 44.27 -5.69
N VAL A 65 -43.12 45.41 -6.34
CA VAL A 65 -43.95 45.94 -7.44
C VAL A 65 -43.90 45.02 -8.65
N GLY A 66 -42.73 44.43 -8.95
CA GLY A 66 -42.59 43.44 -10.01
C GLY A 66 -43.35 42.14 -9.72
N LEU A 67 -43.34 41.66 -8.48
CA LEU A 67 -44.10 40.48 -8.06
C LEU A 67 -45.61 40.72 -8.15
N LYS A 68 -46.09 41.91 -7.76
CA LYS A 68 -47.51 42.29 -7.87
C LYS A 68 -47.98 42.20 -9.32
N ASP A 69 -47.21 42.77 -10.24
CA ASP A 69 -47.49 42.70 -11.67
C ASP A 69 -47.45 41.26 -12.18
N PHE A 70 -46.41 40.49 -11.83
CA PHE A 70 -46.28 39.10 -12.23
C PHE A 70 -47.43 38.22 -11.75
N SER A 71 -47.90 38.40 -10.51
CA SER A 71 -48.99 37.61 -9.91
C SER A 71 -50.35 37.82 -10.60
N LEU A 72 -50.53 38.93 -11.32
CA LEU A 72 -51.76 39.25 -12.05
C LEU A 72 -51.80 38.56 -13.43
N HIS A 73 -50.64 38.23 -14.01
CA HIS A 73 -50.52 37.60 -15.32
C HIS A 73 -50.52 36.07 -15.16
N LYS A 74 -51.62 35.42 -15.53
CA LYS A 74 -51.85 33.98 -15.32
C LYS A 74 -51.45 33.07 -16.47
N SER A 75 -50.94 33.60 -17.59
CA SER A 75 -50.55 32.79 -18.77
C SER A 75 -49.08 32.95 -19.14
N TYR A 76 -48.44 31.83 -19.50
CA TYR A 76 -47.01 31.74 -19.83
C TYR A 76 -46.57 32.74 -20.92
N GLU A 77 -47.36 32.92 -21.98
CA GLU A 77 -47.04 33.85 -23.09
C GLU A 77 -47.00 35.32 -22.64
N GLN A 78 -47.86 35.70 -21.69
CA GLN A 78 -47.90 37.05 -21.12
C GLN A 78 -46.76 37.29 -20.12
N VAL A 79 -46.35 36.24 -19.41
CA VAL A 79 -45.26 36.30 -18.44
C VAL A 79 -43.90 36.45 -19.13
N ASN A 80 -43.62 35.65 -20.17
CA ASN A 80 -42.32 35.65 -20.85
C ASN A 80 -42.07 36.92 -21.68
N SER A 81 -43.14 37.57 -22.12
CA SER A 81 -43.11 38.83 -22.87
C SER A 81 -43.22 40.08 -21.99
N SER A 82 -43.36 39.93 -20.67
CA SER A 82 -43.59 41.07 -19.77
C SER A 82 -42.41 42.06 -19.78
N PRO A 83 -42.61 43.30 -20.28
CA PRO A 83 -41.53 44.28 -20.37
C PRO A 83 -41.13 44.80 -18.97
N LYS A 84 -42.05 44.67 -18.00
CA LYS A 84 -41.85 45.01 -16.60
C LYS A 84 -40.84 44.09 -15.91
N LEU A 85 -40.92 42.79 -16.15
CA LEU A 85 -39.94 41.81 -15.67
C LEU A 85 -38.54 42.07 -16.25
N LYS A 86 -38.44 42.32 -17.56
CA LYS A 86 -37.16 42.65 -18.22
C LYS A 86 -36.54 43.93 -17.66
N SER A 87 -37.35 44.95 -17.36
CA SER A 87 -36.89 46.18 -16.72
C SER A 87 -36.40 45.94 -15.30
N VAL A 88 -37.10 45.14 -14.48
CA VAL A 88 -36.64 44.73 -13.14
C VAL A 88 -35.28 44.03 -13.23
N VAL A 89 -35.12 43.09 -14.17
CA VAL A 89 -33.86 42.39 -14.41
C VAL A 89 -32.74 43.36 -14.81
N GLY A 90 -33.02 44.31 -15.70
CA GLY A 90 -32.05 45.35 -16.10
C GLY A 90 -31.59 46.23 -14.94
N ILE A 91 -32.54 46.70 -14.12
CA ILE A 91 -32.26 47.53 -12.94
C ILE A 91 -31.42 46.76 -11.91
N LEU A 92 -31.84 45.54 -11.56
CA LEU A 92 -31.12 44.70 -10.60
C LEU A 92 -29.75 44.26 -11.15
N GLY A 93 -29.64 44.03 -12.46
CA GLY A 93 -28.37 43.73 -13.12
C GLY A 93 -27.35 44.87 -13.01
N HIS A 94 -27.79 46.12 -13.15
CA HIS A 94 -26.93 47.29 -12.94
C HIS A 94 -26.57 47.50 -11.45
N LEU A 95 -27.48 47.20 -10.53
CA LEU A 95 -27.24 47.28 -9.08
C LEU A 95 -26.32 46.16 -8.55
N ALA A 96 -26.35 44.99 -9.19
CA ALA A 96 -25.53 43.84 -8.83
C ALA A 96 -24.01 44.09 -8.94
N GLY A 97 -23.56 45.21 -9.52
CA GLY A 97 -22.13 45.58 -9.49
C GLY A 97 -21.64 46.04 -8.11
N SER A 98 -22.52 46.62 -7.27
CA SER A 98 -22.13 47.26 -6.00
C SER A 98 -22.97 46.84 -4.80
N HIS A 99 -24.17 46.29 -5.02
CA HIS A 99 -25.14 45.98 -3.97
C HIS A 99 -25.61 44.50 -4.03
N VAL A 100 -24.71 43.57 -4.34
CA VAL A 100 -25.06 42.13 -4.44
C VAL A 100 -25.65 41.59 -3.14
N GLU A 101 -25.05 41.95 -2.00
CA GLU A 101 -25.50 41.47 -0.68
C GLU A 101 -26.90 41.96 -0.32
N ASP A 102 -27.23 43.21 -0.67
CA ASP A 102 -28.55 43.79 -0.44
C ASP A 102 -29.61 43.14 -1.35
N ILE A 103 -29.27 42.86 -2.61
CA ILE A 103 -30.13 42.12 -3.55
C ILE A 103 -30.36 40.69 -3.05
N ARG A 104 -29.30 40.01 -2.64
CA ARG A 104 -29.34 38.66 -2.09
C ARG A 104 -30.27 38.63 -0.87
N LYS A 105 -30.04 39.49 0.12
CA LYS A 105 -30.88 39.58 1.32
C LYS A 105 -32.36 39.84 0.99
N ALA A 106 -32.65 40.77 0.08
CA ALA A 106 -34.03 41.08 -0.30
C ALA A 106 -34.75 39.92 -1.02
N ILE A 107 -34.04 39.16 -1.88
CA ILE A 107 -34.59 37.96 -2.52
C ILE A 107 -34.87 36.86 -1.48
N LEU A 108 -33.99 36.71 -0.49
CA LEU A 108 -34.16 35.74 0.59
C LEU A 108 -35.34 36.10 1.50
N GLU A 109 -35.44 37.37 1.92
CA GLU A 109 -36.58 37.85 2.70
C GLU A 109 -37.91 37.64 1.93
N LEU A 110 -37.91 37.85 0.61
CA LEU A 110 -39.08 37.60 -0.23
C LEU A 110 -39.43 36.11 -0.30
N PHE A 111 -38.43 35.25 -0.40
CA PHE A 111 -38.62 33.79 -0.41
C PHE A 111 -39.12 33.27 0.95
N GLU A 112 -38.51 33.69 2.06
CA GLU A 112 -38.96 33.33 3.41
C GLU A 112 -40.37 33.83 3.69
N TRP A 113 -40.71 35.04 3.24
CA TRP A 113 -42.06 35.58 3.31
C TRP A 113 -43.07 34.70 2.56
N SER A 114 -42.69 34.13 1.41
CA SER A 114 -43.56 33.22 0.65
C SER A 114 -43.85 31.91 1.36
N LEU A 115 -42.92 31.45 2.22
CA LEU A 115 -43.06 30.22 3.02
C LEU A 115 -43.81 30.43 4.34
N SER A 116 -43.99 31.69 4.78
CA SER A 116 -44.73 32.01 6.00
C SER A 116 -46.25 31.96 5.73
N GLU A 117 -46.99 31.17 6.50
CA GLU A 117 -48.46 31.15 6.46
C GLU A 117 -49.02 31.97 7.63
N SER A 118 -49.75 33.05 7.34
CA SER A 118 -50.49 33.83 8.33
C SER A 118 -52.00 33.68 8.10
N SER A 119 -52.75 33.42 9.17
CA SER A 119 -54.21 33.26 9.13
C SER A 119 -54.94 34.52 8.63
N GLU A 120 -54.28 35.68 8.64
CA GLU A 120 -54.80 36.99 8.22
C GLU A 120 -54.52 37.37 6.75
N ASP A 121 -53.97 36.45 5.95
CA ASP A 121 -53.60 36.77 4.57
C ASP A 121 -54.82 36.97 3.65
N SER A 122 -54.89 38.14 3.01
CA SER A 122 -55.86 38.42 1.94
C SER A 122 -55.65 37.50 0.73
N ASP A 123 -56.70 37.27 -0.09
CA ASP A 123 -56.60 36.43 -1.30
C ASP A 123 -55.52 36.92 -2.28
N ILE A 124 -55.32 38.24 -2.35
CA ILE A 124 -54.28 38.88 -3.17
C ILE A 124 -52.88 38.56 -2.60
N THR A 125 -52.74 38.59 -1.28
CA THR A 125 -51.48 38.23 -0.59
C THR A 125 -51.14 36.76 -0.82
N ARG A 126 -52.14 35.86 -0.77
CA ARG A 126 -51.96 34.43 -1.06
C ARG A 126 -51.55 34.16 -2.50
N LEU A 127 -52.14 34.87 -3.46
CA LEU A 127 -51.74 34.84 -4.87
C LEU A 127 -50.29 35.27 -5.07
N GLN A 128 -49.87 36.36 -4.41
CA GLN A 128 -48.49 36.86 -4.46
C GLN A 128 -47.50 35.86 -3.84
N LYS A 129 -47.81 35.29 -2.67
CA LYS A 129 -46.98 34.25 -2.04
C LYS A 129 -46.78 33.06 -2.96
N LYS A 130 -47.85 32.55 -3.59
CA LYS A 130 -47.77 31.43 -4.56
C LYS A 130 -46.98 31.77 -5.84
N ALA A 131 -47.05 33.01 -6.31
CA ALA A 131 -46.33 33.48 -7.50
C ALA A 131 -44.85 33.80 -7.24
N THR A 132 -44.42 33.86 -5.97
CA THR A 132 -43.08 34.33 -5.59
C THR A 132 -41.97 33.43 -6.11
N VAL A 133 -42.10 32.10 -5.97
CA VAL A 133 -41.06 31.17 -6.45
C VAL A 133 -40.94 31.15 -7.98
N PRO A 134 -42.04 31.06 -8.77
CA PRO A 134 -41.98 31.23 -10.22
C PRO A 134 -41.34 32.56 -10.65
N TYR A 135 -41.68 33.66 -9.95
CA TYR A 135 -41.11 34.97 -10.20
C TYR A 135 -39.59 35.01 -9.98
N ILE A 136 -39.11 34.46 -8.86
CA ILE A 136 -37.68 34.37 -8.54
C ILE A 136 -36.94 33.50 -9.57
N LEU A 137 -37.48 32.33 -9.93
CA LEU A 137 -36.87 31.45 -10.94
C LEU A 137 -36.71 32.14 -12.29
N GLN A 138 -37.72 32.91 -12.73
CA GLN A 138 -37.67 33.65 -13.99
C GLN A 138 -36.69 34.83 -13.94
N LEU A 139 -36.64 35.56 -12.82
CA LEU A 139 -35.65 36.63 -12.61
C LEU A 139 -34.21 36.11 -12.71
N ILE A 140 -33.96 34.97 -12.06
CA ILE A 140 -32.65 34.32 -12.04
C ILE A 140 -32.30 33.75 -13.42
N HIS A 141 -33.27 33.20 -14.15
CA HIS A 141 -33.06 32.70 -15.51
C HIS A 141 -32.60 33.78 -16.49
N LEU A 142 -33.23 34.96 -16.40
CA LEU A 142 -32.95 36.11 -17.25
C LEU A 142 -31.65 36.84 -16.89
N SER A 143 -31.10 36.63 -15.69
CA SER A 143 -29.90 37.33 -15.21
C SER A 143 -28.85 36.40 -14.61
N PRO A 144 -27.70 36.18 -15.29
CA PRO A 144 -26.63 35.36 -14.74
C PRO A 144 -26.01 35.97 -13.48
N THR A 145 -25.95 37.29 -13.35
CA THR A 145 -25.39 37.95 -12.15
C THR A 145 -26.24 37.70 -10.90
N LEU A 146 -27.57 37.64 -11.05
CA LEU A 146 -28.48 37.29 -9.96
C LEU A 146 -28.36 35.81 -9.59
N LEU A 147 -28.22 34.92 -10.57
CA LEU A 147 -27.97 33.49 -10.32
C LEU A 147 -26.77 33.29 -9.40
N LEU A 148 -25.63 33.90 -9.71
CA LEU A 148 -24.42 33.82 -8.89
C LEU A 148 -24.67 34.21 -7.43
N SER A 149 -25.40 35.31 -7.21
CA SER A 149 -25.70 35.82 -5.87
C SER A 149 -26.56 34.85 -5.05
N VAL A 150 -27.57 34.23 -5.67
CA VAL A 150 -28.51 33.32 -5.00
C VAL A 150 -27.89 31.94 -4.80
N CYS A 151 -27.09 31.44 -5.75
CA CYS A 151 -26.43 30.13 -5.67
C CYS A 151 -25.56 29.98 -4.42
N SER A 152 -24.92 31.06 -3.97
CA SER A 152 -24.00 31.06 -2.83
C SER A 152 -24.63 30.60 -1.49
N ASP A 153 -25.93 30.83 -1.29
CA ASP A 153 -26.64 30.49 -0.05
C ASP A 153 -27.63 29.34 -0.16
N THR A 154 -27.75 28.73 -1.35
CA THR A 154 -28.72 27.65 -1.64
C THR A 154 -28.78 26.58 -0.56
N ARG A 155 -27.63 26.21 0.04
CA ARG A 155 -27.54 25.23 1.14
C ARG A 155 -28.27 25.63 2.42
N ASN A 156 -28.32 26.92 2.76
CA ASN A 156 -28.96 27.39 3.99
C ASN A 156 -30.48 27.53 3.83
N ILE A 157 -30.93 27.68 2.57
CA ILE A 157 -32.32 28.04 2.24
C ILE A 157 -33.13 26.81 1.82
N LEU A 158 -32.55 25.99 0.93
CA LEU A 158 -33.22 24.82 0.39
C LEU A 158 -32.83 23.60 1.22
N THR A 159 -33.62 23.35 2.26
CA THR A 159 -33.58 22.10 3.03
C THR A 159 -34.67 21.14 2.55
N THR A 160 -34.56 19.87 2.92
CA THR A 160 -35.58 18.85 2.62
C THR A 160 -36.97 19.24 3.11
N GLU A 161 -37.06 19.89 4.27
CA GLU A 161 -38.32 20.41 4.83
C GLU A 161 -38.95 21.50 3.96
N VAL A 162 -38.14 22.40 3.41
CA VAL A 162 -38.62 23.45 2.51
C VAL A 162 -39.10 22.84 1.20
N ILE A 163 -38.40 21.84 0.64
CA ILE A 163 -38.83 21.16 -0.60
C ILE A 163 -40.20 20.50 -0.43
N ILE A 164 -40.45 19.87 0.72
CA ILE A 164 -41.76 19.27 1.03
C ILE A 164 -42.87 20.36 1.03
N LYS A 165 -42.61 21.52 1.63
CA LYS A 165 -43.57 22.65 1.61
C LYS A 165 -43.80 23.18 0.19
N LEU A 166 -42.74 23.27 -0.62
CA LEU A 166 -42.81 23.73 -2.00
C LEU A 166 -43.59 22.75 -2.89
N TYR A 167 -43.53 21.44 -2.64
CA TYR A 167 -44.24 20.42 -3.41
C TYR A 167 -45.74 20.70 -3.52
N HIS A 168 -46.38 21.12 -2.42
CA HIS A 168 -47.79 21.46 -2.40
C HIS A 168 -48.15 22.66 -3.29
N SER A 169 -47.18 23.52 -3.62
CA SER A 169 -47.37 24.71 -4.45
C SER A 169 -47.08 24.47 -5.94
N VAL A 170 -46.48 23.34 -6.32
CA VAL A 170 -46.05 23.06 -7.70
C VAL A 170 -47.22 23.05 -8.69
N SER A 171 -48.37 22.50 -8.29
CA SER A 171 -49.58 22.45 -9.14
C SER A 171 -50.08 23.85 -9.56
N ASP A 172 -49.87 24.85 -8.70
CA ASP A 172 -50.18 26.23 -9.00
C ASP A 172 -49.10 26.91 -9.84
N TRP A 173 -47.85 26.46 -9.76
CA TRP A 173 -46.73 27.02 -10.54
C TRP A 173 -46.80 26.68 -12.02
N ILE A 174 -47.34 25.50 -12.37
CA ILE A 174 -47.49 25.06 -13.77
C ILE A 174 -48.21 26.12 -14.62
N LYS A 175 -49.15 26.87 -14.03
CA LYS A 175 -49.89 27.96 -14.70
C LYS A 175 -48.98 29.06 -15.26
N TYR A 176 -47.84 29.32 -14.61
CA TYR A 176 -46.89 30.36 -15.02
C TYR A 176 -45.89 29.88 -16.08
N PHE A 177 -45.65 28.57 -16.20
CA PHE A 177 -44.68 27.97 -17.13
C PHE A 177 -45.33 27.23 -18.31
N GLY A 178 -46.66 27.04 -18.27
CA GLY A 178 -47.44 26.37 -19.30
C GLY A 178 -47.49 24.86 -19.12
N THR A 179 -46.34 24.19 -19.14
CA THR A 179 -46.22 22.74 -18.99
C THR A 179 -45.33 22.35 -17.80
N PRO A 180 -45.54 21.19 -17.17
CA PRO A 180 -44.66 20.70 -16.11
C PRO A 180 -43.23 20.45 -16.62
N GLU A 181 -43.07 20.03 -17.88
CA GLU A 181 -41.76 19.80 -18.50
C GLU A 181 -40.96 21.10 -18.65
N ALA A 182 -41.63 22.23 -18.96
CA ALA A 182 -40.95 23.52 -19.09
C ALA A 182 -40.38 24.01 -17.76
N LEU A 183 -41.06 23.72 -16.64
CA LEU A 183 -40.52 23.99 -15.30
C LEU A 183 -39.31 23.10 -15.00
N GLU A 184 -39.38 21.81 -15.36
CA GLU A 184 -38.28 20.86 -15.18
C GLU A 184 -37.04 21.29 -15.99
N GLU A 185 -37.21 21.60 -17.28
CA GLU A 185 -36.14 22.11 -18.16
C GLU A 185 -35.52 23.41 -17.62
N LEU A 186 -36.35 24.32 -17.11
CA LEU A 186 -35.88 25.56 -16.51
C LEU A 186 -35.00 25.29 -15.28
N ILE A 187 -35.44 24.40 -14.38
CA ILE A 187 -34.69 24.03 -13.17
C ILE A 187 -33.36 23.38 -13.55
N ILE A 188 -33.37 22.43 -14.49
CA ILE A 188 -32.16 21.77 -14.98
C ILE A 188 -31.20 22.81 -15.60
N ALA A 189 -31.70 23.69 -16.46
CA ALA A 189 -30.90 24.75 -17.08
C ALA A 189 -30.27 25.71 -16.05
N LEU A 190 -31.02 26.07 -15.00
CA LEU A 190 -30.51 26.89 -13.90
C LEU A 190 -29.41 26.15 -13.13
N MET A 191 -29.63 24.89 -12.77
CA MET A 191 -28.64 24.06 -12.06
C MET A 191 -27.34 23.89 -12.86
N LEU A 192 -27.42 23.69 -14.18
CA LEU A 192 -26.24 23.58 -15.06
C LEU A 192 -25.45 24.90 -15.17
N ARG A 193 -26.12 26.05 -15.00
CA ARG A 193 -25.51 27.39 -15.06
C ARG A 193 -24.89 27.85 -13.73
N CYS A 194 -25.10 27.13 -12.63
CA CYS A 194 -24.49 27.43 -11.34
C CYS A 194 -22.97 27.28 -11.39
N ASP A 195 -22.19 28.25 -10.92
CA ASP A 195 -20.71 28.20 -10.86
C ASP A 195 -20.17 27.96 -9.42
N SER A 196 -21.08 27.90 -8.46
CA SER A 196 -20.87 27.80 -7.02
C SER A 196 -22.03 27.02 -6.38
N GLY A 197 -21.73 26.24 -5.32
CA GLY A 197 -22.74 25.44 -4.61
C GLY A 197 -23.22 24.18 -5.34
N GLY A 198 -22.65 23.81 -6.49
CA GLY A 198 -23.07 22.64 -7.27
C GLY A 198 -23.00 21.32 -6.48
N ALA A 199 -21.99 21.14 -5.63
CA ALA A 199 -21.90 19.95 -4.78
C ALA A 199 -23.01 19.89 -3.73
N ASP A 200 -23.43 21.05 -3.22
CA ASP A 200 -24.51 21.17 -2.24
C ASP A 200 -25.88 20.92 -2.91
N ILE A 201 -26.07 21.31 -4.18
CA ILE A 201 -27.27 20.98 -4.99
C ILE A 201 -27.39 19.47 -5.21
N ILE A 202 -26.29 18.80 -5.61
CA ILE A 202 -26.30 17.34 -5.76
C ILE A 202 -26.60 16.67 -4.42
N LYS A 203 -25.98 17.16 -3.34
CA LYS A 203 -26.25 16.62 -2.00
C LYS A 203 -27.72 16.77 -1.62
N LEU A 204 -28.33 17.92 -1.89
CA LEU A 204 -29.75 18.16 -1.62
C LEU A 204 -30.66 17.17 -2.39
N LEU A 205 -30.40 16.94 -3.68
CA LEU A 205 -31.13 15.96 -4.47
C LEU A 205 -30.99 14.55 -3.91
N LEU A 206 -29.78 14.19 -3.44
CA LEU A 206 -29.54 12.91 -2.77
C LEU A 206 -30.28 12.83 -1.43
N ASP A 207 -30.23 13.89 -0.61
CA ASP A 207 -30.95 13.96 0.67
C ASP A 207 -32.47 13.80 0.45
N CYS A 208 -33.03 14.33 -0.65
CA CYS A 208 -34.42 14.11 -1.07
C CYS A 208 -34.72 12.66 -1.48
N ILE A 209 -33.78 11.99 -2.15
CA ILE A 209 -33.90 10.56 -2.49
C ILE A 209 -33.89 9.68 -1.23
N HIS A 210 -33.22 10.14 -0.16
CA HIS A 210 -33.04 9.40 1.09
C HIS A 210 -34.07 9.72 2.18
N ILE A 211 -35.18 10.40 1.87
CA ILE A 211 -36.25 10.69 2.84
C ILE A 211 -36.90 9.37 3.32
N GLN A 212 -36.68 9.02 4.60
CA GLN A 212 -37.14 7.76 5.19
C GLN A 212 -38.53 7.81 5.82
N LYS A 213 -38.98 8.96 6.35
CA LYS A 213 -40.30 9.12 7.00
C LYS A 213 -40.89 10.51 6.74
N LEU A 214 -42.18 10.53 6.41
CA LEU A 214 -43.02 11.72 6.28
C LEU A 214 -44.36 11.37 6.94
N ASP A 215 -44.79 12.15 7.93
CA ASP A 215 -46.06 11.91 8.61
C ASP A 215 -47.23 12.18 7.65
N GLY A 216 -47.87 11.11 7.16
CA GLY A 216 -49.23 11.17 6.59
C GLY A 216 -49.42 11.14 5.07
N SER A 217 -48.39 10.98 4.22
CA SER A 217 -48.61 10.81 2.76
C SER A 217 -47.48 10.07 2.02
N ASP A 218 -47.53 8.74 1.99
CA ASP A 218 -46.55 7.91 1.28
C ASP A 218 -46.46 8.20 -0.24
N ASN A 219 -47.55 8.65 -0.86
CA ASN A 219 -47.58 9.00 -2.29
C ASN A 219 -46.69 10.21 -2.60
N ILE A 220 -46.77 11.28 -1.79
CA ILE A 220 -45.97 12.50 -1.98
C ILE A 220 -44.48 12.20 -1.82
N ARG A 221 -44.14 11.36 -0.85
CA ARG A 221 -42.77 10.90 -0.64
C ARG A 221 -42.24 10.17 -1.87
N GLN A 222 -43.02 9.27 -2.45
CA GLN A 222 -42.62 8.51 -3.62
C GLN A 222 -42.44 9.41 -4.85
N ASP A 223 -43.35 10.37 -5.07
CA ASP A 223 -43.27 11.35 -6.16
C ASP A 223 -41.99 12.20 -6.06
N ILE A 224 -41.64 12.69 -4.87
CA ILE A 224 -40.42 13.47 -4.63
C ILE A 224 -39.17 12.63 -4.93
N ILE A 225 -39.15 11.36 -4.50
CA ILE A 225 -38.02 10.45 -4.73
C ILE A 225 -37.84 10.17 -6.23
N GLU A 226 -38.93 9.88 -6.95
CA GLU A 226 -38.90 9.59 -8.38
C GLU A 226 -38.44 10.81 -9.18
N LYS A 227 -39.04 11.98 -8.93
CA LYS A 227 -38.65 13.22 -9.62
C LYS A 227 -37.24 13.70 -9.29
N SER A 228 -36.78 13.53 -8.05
CA SER A 228 -35.39 13.86 -7.68
C SER A 228 -34.38 12.95 -8.40
N LYS A 229 -34.71 11.67 -8.63
CA LYS A 229 -33.88 10.75 -9.43
C LYS A 229 -33.88 11.14 -10.90
N GLU A 230 -35.03 11.47 -11.47
CA GLU A 230 -35.15 11.91 -12.87
C GLU A 230 -34.31 13.17 -13.12
N ILE A 231 -34.47 14.22 -12.29
CA ILE A 231 -33.70 15.45 -12.38
C ILE A 231 -32.19 15.17 -12.24
N LEU A 232 -31.79 14.32 -11.28
CA LEU A 232 -30.38 13.97 -11.08
C LEU A 232 -29.80 13.26 -12.32
N VAL A 233 -30.53 12.32 -12.90
CA VAL A 233 -30.10 11.60 -14.11
C VAL A 233 -30.00 12.56 -15.30
N SER A 234 -30.99 13.42 -15.50
CA SER A 234 -31.00 14.43 -16.58
C SER A 234 -29.82 15.40 -16.47
N ILE A 235 -29.50 15.89 -15.26
CA ILE A 235 -28.33 16.75 -15.03
C ILE A 235 -27.03 16.01 -15.39
N LEU A 236 -26.87 14.77 -14.94
CA LEU A 236 -25.66 13.99 -15.24
C LEU A 236 -25.53 13.67 -16.73
N GLN A 237 -26.64 13.39 -17.43
CA GLN A 237 -26.66 13.15 -18.88
C GLN A 237 -26.33 14.40 -19.69
N GLU A 238 -26.86 15.57 -19.32
CA GLU A 238 -26.54 16.84 -19.98
C GLU A 238 -25.09 17.26 -19.75
N ILE A 239 -24.53 17.03 -18.55
CA ILE A 239 -23.10 17.23 -18.29
C ILE A 239 -22.25 16.29 -19.17
N ASP A 240 -22.60 15.01 -19.26
CA ASP A 240 -21.91 14.03 -20.12
C ASP A 240 -21.95 14.45 -21.59
N GLY A 241 -23.13 14.78 -22.11
CA GLY A 241 -23.34 15.22 -23.48
C GLY A 241 -22.58 16.50 -23.82
N SER A 242 -22.58 17.48 -22.91
CA SER A 242 -21.85 18.74 -23.09
C SER A 242 -20.33 18.54 -23.06
N LEU A 243 -19.82 17.66 -22.19
CA LEU A 243 -18.39 17.34 -22.12
C LEU A 243 -17.90 16.61 -23.37
N ARG A 244 -18.66 15.64 -23.89
CA ARG A 244 -18.35 14.96 -25.16
C ARG A 244 -18.32 15.92 -26.35
N ARG A 245 -19.15 16.96 -26.32
CA ARG A 245 -19.17 18.05 -27.32
C ARG A 245 -18.09 19.12 -27.06
N SER A 246 -17.28 18.99 -26.01
CA SER A 246 -16.27 19.96 -25.57
C SER A 246 -16.83 21.36 -25.21
N ASN A 247 -18.09 21.42 -24.77
CA ASN A 247 -18.72 22.65 -24.32
C ASN A 247 -18.56 22.83 -22.80
N PRO A 248 -18.05 23.98 -22.32
CA PRO A 248 -17.83 24.19 -20.89
C PRO A 248 -19.16 24.41 -20.16
N VAL A 249 -19.46 23.54 -19.19
CA VAL A 249 -20.62 23.71 -18.29
C VAL A 249 -20.18 24.41 -17.01
N ALA A 250 -20.87 25.47 -16.60
CA ALA A 250 -20.53 26.27 -15.42
C ALA A 250 -20.46 25.43 -14.13
N ILE A 251 -21.35 24.44 -13.97
CA ILE A 251 -21.39 23.55 -12.79
C ILE A 251 -20.08 22.78 -12.55
N THR A 252 -19.34 22.46 -13.62
CA THR A 252 -18.03 21.79 -13.50
C THR A 252 -16.99 22.66 -12.80
N SER A 253 -17.13 24.00 -12.90
CA SER A 253 -16.28 24.94 -12.18
C SER A 253 -16.58 24.95 -10.68
N SER A 254 -17.85 24.74 -10.29
CA SER A 254 -18.23 24.55 -8.89
C SER A 254 -17.63 23.27 -8.32
N PHE A 255 -17.74 22.15 -9.04
CA PHE A 255 -17.17 20.88 -8.60
C PHE A 255 -15.65 20.93 -8.41
N LYS A 256 -14.95 21.78 -9.18
CA LYS A 256 -13.51 22.02 -8.99
C LYS A 256 -13.21 22.71 -7.65
N LYS A 257 -14.08 23.63 -7.20
CA LYS A 257 -13.94 24.33 -5.91
C LYS A 257 -14.32 23.42 -4.73
N ASP A 258 -15.36 22.62 -4.89
CA ASP A 258 -15.93 21.74 -3.84
C ASP A 258 -15.35 20.32 -3.81
N HIS A 259 -14.13 20.11 -4.33
CA HIS A 259 -13.52 18.78 -4.51
C HIS A 259 -13.50 17.93 -3.23
N ASP A 260 -13.19 18.54 -2.08
CA ASP A 260 -13.13 17.82 -0.80
C ASP A 260 -14.50 17.33 -0.32
N LYS A 261 -15.57 18.08 -0.61
CA LYS A 261 -16.95 17.66 -0.30
C LYS A 261 -17.32 16.43 -1.14
N ILE A 262 -16.99 16.45 -2.44
CA ILE A 262 -17.23 15.33 -3.36
C ILE A 262 -16.43 14.09 -2.90
N ASN A 263 -15.17 14.26 -2.49
CA ASN A 263 -14.38 13.15 -1.97
C ASN A 263 -15.00 12.52 -0.71
N ARG A 264 -15.62 13.31 0.18
CA ARG A 264 -16.35 12.76 1.34
C ARG A 264 -17.58 11.94 0.91
N MET A 265 -18.25 12.34 -0.16
CA MET A 265 -19.42 11.61 -0.69
C MET A 265 -19.05 10.24 -1.28
N LEU A 266 -17.80 10.03 -1.72
CA LEU A 266 -17.32 8.72 -2.19
C LEU A 266 -17.27 7.65 -1.09
N PHE A 267 -17.30 8.04 0.18
CA PHE A 267 -17.23 7.14 1.34
C PHE A 267 -18.57 6.98 2.07
N SER A 268 -19.68 7.47 1.50
CA SER A 268 -21.00 7.20 2.06
C SER A 268 -21.32 5.69 2.02
N ASN A 269 -22.24 5.25 2.88
CA ASN A 269 -22.72 3.86 2.88
C ASN A 269 -23.76 3.58 1.78
N GLU A 270 -24.25 4.63 1.13
CA GLU A 270 -25.34 4.55 0.15
C GLU A 270 -24.78 4.46 -1.28
N LYS A 271 -25.29 3.50 -2.06
CA LYS A 271 -24.76 3.21 -3.41
C LYS A 271 -24.98 4.36 -4.39
N ILE A 272 -26.16 4.99 -4.34
CA ILE A 272 -26.53 6.07 -5.26
C ILE A 272 -25.62 7.28 -5.06
N THR A 273 -25.37 7.69 -3.81
CA THR A 273 -24.47 8.82 -3.49
C THR A 273 -23.03 8.54 -3.93
N CYS A 274 -22.52 7.31 -3.72
CA CYS A 274 -21.21 6.88 -4.22
C CYS A 274 -21.11 6.91 -5.75
N ASP A 275 -22.12 6.37 -6.45
CA ASP A 275 -22.14 6.30 -7.91
C ASP A 275 -22.22 7.70 -8.54
N THR A 276 -23.06 8.59 -7.98
CA THR A 276 -23.14 9.99 -8.42
C THR A 276 -21.83 10.73 -8.18
N ALA A 277 -21.22 10.59 -7.01
CA ALA A 277 -19.92 11.20 -6.71
C ALA A 277 -18.82 10.69 -7.66
N CYS A 278 -18.82 9.38 -7.97
CA CYS A 278 -17.91 8.77 -8.93
C CYS A 278 -18.09 9.37 -10.34
N GLN A 279 -19.33 9.56 -10.82
CA GLN A 279 -19.58 10.19 -12.12
C GLN A 279 -19.08 11.64 -12.16
N VAL A 280 -19.31 12.41 -11.10
CA VAL A 280 -18.78 13.78 -10.98
C VAL A 280 -17.25 13.81 -11.00
N VAL A 281 -16.58 12.85 -10.35
CA VAL A 281 -15.12 12.71 -10.39
C VAL A 281 -14.62 12.38 -11.80
N ILE A 282 -15.34 11.53 -12.56
CA ILE A 282 -15.02 11.24 -13.96
C ILE A 282 -15.12 12.53 -14.81
N PHE A 283 -16.18 13.31 -14.63
CA PHE A 283 -16.34 14.61 -15.32
C PHE A 283 -15.23 15.60 -14.98
N LEU A 284 -14.83 15.67 -13.71
CA LEU A 284 -13.68 16.46 -13.28
C LEU A 284 -12.37 15.96 -13.89
N GLY A 285 -12.22 14.65 -14.03
CA GLY A 285 -11.08 13.99 -14.67
C GLY A 285 -10.90 14.37 -16.13
N HIS A 286 -12.00 14.40 -16.90
CA HIS A 286 -11.98 14.87 -18.30
C HIS A 286 -11.47 16.31 -18.40
N SER A 287 -11.87 17.19 -17.48
CA SER A 287 -11.42 18.59 -17.49
C SER A 287 -9.99 18.78 -16.96
N LYS A 288 -9.60 18.06 -15.90
CA LYS A 288 -8.32 18.17 -15.20
C LYS A 288 -7.90 16.80 -14.65
N PRO A 289 -7.04 16.05 -15.36
CA PRO A 289 -6.51 14.75 -14.94
C PRO A 289 -5.95 14.69 -13.51
N ALA A 290 -5.30 15.76 -13.05
CA ALA A 290 -4.72 15.84 -11.71
C ALA A 290 -5.76 15.71 -10.57
N MET A 291 -7.00 16.13 -10.79
CA MET A 291 -8.07 16.00 -9.79
C MET A 291 -8.57 14.56 -9.68
N LEU A 292 -8.66 13.86 -10.81
CA LEU A 292 -8.96 12.43 -10.81
C LEU A 292 -7.93 11.64 -10.01
N ILE A 293 -6.64 11.92 -10.20
CA ILE A 293 -5.57 11.23 -9.48
C ILE A 293 -5.66 11.48 -7.97
N LYS A 294 -5.98 12.71 -7.53
CA LYS A 294 -6.18 13.02 -6.11
C LYS A 294 -7.37 12.24 -5.50
N SER A 295 -8.49 12.15 -6.21
CA SER A 295 -9.64 11.35 -5.75
C SER A 295 -9.30 9.87 -5.69
N LEU A 296 -8.65 9.31 -6.71
CA LEU A 296 -8.25 7.89 -6.72
C LEU A 296 -7.22 7.57 -5.63
N GLU A 297 -6.27 8.47 -5.35
CA GLU A 297 -5.35 8.36 -4.22
C GLU A 297 -6.11 8.30 -2.89
N HIS A 298 -7.11 9.17 -2.70
CA HIS A 298 -7.91 9.21 -1.49
C HIS A 298 -8.75 7.92 -1.32
N ILE A 299 -9.33 7.38 -2.40
CA ILE A 299 -10.06 6.10 -2.37
C ILE A 299 -9.10 4.96 -2.02
N LEU A 300 -7.93 4.87 -2.66
CA LEU A 300 -6.97 3.80 -2.38
C LEU A 300 -6.50 3.79 -0.92
N LYS A 301 -6.32 4.97 -0.31
CA LYS A 301 -5.89 5.12 1.09
C LYS A 301 -6.96 4.80 2.12
N TYR A 302 -8.21 5.18 1.88
CA TYR A 302 -9.25 5.17 2.91
C TYR A 302 -10.43 4.23 2.65
N ALA A 303 -10.54 3.63 1.46
CA ALA A 303 -11.62 2.70 1.16
C ALA A 303 -11.63 1.54 2.16
N SER A 304 -12.81 1.27 2.71
CA SER A 304 -13.02 0.21 3.70
C SER A 304 -13.88 -0.94 3.13
N ASN A 305 -14.63 -0.68 2.05
CA ASN A 305 -15.54 -1.64 1.42
C ASN A 305 -15.12 -1.97 -0.01
N ALA A 306 -15.42 -3.20 -0.46
CA ALA A 306 -15.22 -3.63 -1.85
C ALA A 306 -15.98 -2.74 -2.85
N ASP A 307 -17.19 -2.27 -2.50
CA ASP A 307 -17.95 -1.35 -3.34
C ASP A 307 -17.20 -0.04 -3.59
N GLN A 308 -16.58 0.53 -2.56
CA GLN A 308 -15.76 1.76 -2.68
C GLN A 308 -14.51 1.54 -3.54
N LEU A 309 -13.86 0.37 -3.41
CA LEU A 309 -12.71 0.02 -4.26
C LEU A 309 -13.11 -0.21 -5.73
N SER A 310 -14.31 -0.72 -5.98
CA SER A 310 -14.82 -0.93 -7.34
C SER A 310 -15.01 0.39 -8.11
N LEU A 311 -15.20 1.51 -7.41
CA LEU A 311 -15.25 2.84 -8.00
C LEU A 311 -13.95 3.21 -8.70
N ILE A 312 -12.80 2.74 -8.21
CA ILE A 312 -11.50 2.94 -8.89
C ILE A 312 -11.55 2.32 -10.29
N ILE A 313 -12.04 1.08 -10.39
CA ILE A 313 -12.15 0.37 -11.67
C ILE A 313 -13.12 1.10 -12.59
N LYS A 314 -14.29 1.52 -12.08
CA LYS A 314 -15.30 2.26 -12.84
C LYS A 314 -14.78 3.60 -13.37
N CYS A 315 -13.98 4.32 -12.57
CA CYS A 315 -13.31 5.53 -13.02
C CYS A 315 -12.32 5.23 -14.15
N LEU A 316 -11.44 4.24 -13.96
CA LEU A 316 -10.37 3.92 -14.91
C LEU A 316 -10.90 3.28 -16.22
N SER A 317 -12.07 2.64 -16.19
CA SER A 317 -12.71 2.02 -17.36
C SER A 317 -13.59 2.98 -18.15
N SER A 318 -13.80 4.22 -17.70
CA SER A 318 -14.69 5.17 -18.36
C SER A 318 -14.13 5.67 -19.69
N ASP A 319 -14.96 5.67 -20.74
CA ASP A 319 -14.62 6.15 -22.07
C ASP A 319 -14.44 7.68 -22.15
N LEU A 320 -14.87 8.41 -21.13
CA LEU A 320 -14.77 9.88 -21.07
C LEU A 320 -13.35 10.37 -20.75
N ILE A 321 -12.49 9.50 -20.24
CA ILE A 321 -11.13 9.91 -19.90
C ILE A 321 -10.29 9.82 -21.17
N ASP A 322 -9.90 10.98 -21.70
CA ASP A 322 -9.00 11.04 -22.85
C ASP A 322 -7.62 10.51 -22.46
N LYS A 323 -7.32 9.31 -22.98
CA LYS A 323 -6.10 8.56 -22.73
C LYS A 323 -4.89 9.18 -23.45
N SER A 324 -5.10 10.18 -24.29
CA SER A 324 -4.06 10.84 -25.09
C SER A 324 -3.49 12.11 -24.44
N LEU A 325 -4.04 12.57 -23.30
CA LEU A 325 -3.58 13.77 -22.60
C LEU A 325 -2.57 13.45 -21.47
N PRO A 326 -1.53 14.28 -21.24
CA PRO A 326 -0.63 14.12 -20.12
C PRO A 326 -1.41 14.26 -18.79
N PRO A 327 -1.17 13.38 -17.81
CA PRO A 327 0.02 12.53 -17.65
C PRO A 327 -0.08 11.09 -18.22
N PHE A 328 -1.09 10.76 -19.03
CA PHE A 328 -1.42 9.38 -19.41
C PHE A 328 -0.80 8.88 -20.73
N VAL A 329 -0.02 9.73 -21.42
CA VAL A 329 0.53 9.47 -22.76
C VAL A 329 1.47 8.26 -22.82
N ASP A 330 2.28 8.06 -21.78
CA ASP A 330 3.33 7.03 -21.75
C ASP A 330 3.07 5.88 -20.77
N LYS A 331 2.11 6.04 -19.84
CA LYS A 331 1.85 5.11 -18.73
C LYS A 331 0.36 4.89 -18.54
N SER A 332 -0.03 3.70 -18.05
CA SER A 332 -1.42 3.43 -17.73
C SER A 332 -1.95 4.42 -16.67
N HIS A 333 -3.25 4.75 -16.71
CA HIS A 333 -3.87 5.69 -15.77
C HIS A 333 -3.60 5.33 -14.31
N PHE A 334 -3.67 4.03 -13.99
CA PHE A 334 -3.39 3.55 -12.64
C PHE A 334 -1.89 3.58 -12.30
N SER A 335 -0.99 3.43 -13.27
CA SER A 335 0.45 3.58 -13.11
C SER A 335 0.82 4.98 -12.64
N VAL A 336 0.19 6.01 -13.21
CA VAL A 336 0.41 7.40 -12.79
C VAL A 336 -0.17 7.66 -11.40
N VAL A 337 -1.34 7.12 -11.09
CA VAL A 337 -1.95 7.23 -9.75
C VAL A 337 -1.02 6.62 -8.71
N LEU A 338 -0.58 5.39 -8.94
CA LEU A 338 0.33 4.67 -8.05
C LEU A 338 1.68 5.41 -7.92
N GLU A 339 2.22 5.93 -9.01
CA GLU A 339 3.46 6.71 -9.00
C GLU A 339 3.34 7.97 -8.13
N GLN A 340 2.23 8.71 -8.23
CA GLN A 340 2.03 9.91 -7.41
C GLN A 340 1.86 9.57 -5.93
N VAL A 341 1.14 8.48 -5.62
CA VAL A 341 1.01 7.99 -4.24
C VAL A 341 2.38 7.60 -3.67
N LEU A 342 3.16 6.82 -4.42
CA LEU A 342 4.49 6.37 -4.02
C LEU A 342 5.47 7.54 -3.88
N ASN A 343 5.47 8.51 -4.81
CA ASN A 343 6.34 9.69 -4.73
C ASN A 343 6.07 10.55 -3.49
N ARG A 344 4.79 10.81 -3.18
CA ARG A 344 4.43 11.54 -1.96
C ARG A 344 4.79 10.76 -0.71
N TYR A 345 4.70 9.43 -0.76
CA TYR A 345 5.11 8.59 0.36
C TYR A 345 6.62 8.60 0.59
N VAL A 346 7.43 8.45 -0.48
CA VAL A 346 8.89 8.58 -0.41
C VAL A 346 9.28 9.93 0.18
N GLN A 347 8.66 11.02 -0.28
CA GLN A 347 8.90 12.37 0.26
C GLN A 347 8.54 12.49 1.74
N LYS A 348 7.46 11.84 2.21
CA LYS A 348 7.08 11.81 3.63
C LYS A 348 7.96 10.89 4.49
N PHE A 349 8.54 9.84 3.92
CA PHE A 349 9.43 8.93 4.65
C PHE A 349 10.79 9.59 4.97
N TYR A 350 11.27 10.48 4.10
CA TYR A 350 12.48 11.28 4.32
C TYR A 350 12.20 12.65 4.97
N GLY A 351 10.98 13.18 4.84
CA GLY A 351 10.52 14.41 5.48
C GLY A 351 9.88 14.13 6.84
N GLY A 352 10.70 14.07 7.88
CA GLY A 352 10.24 13.83 9.25
C GLY A 352 9.18 14.84 9.72
N ASN A 353 8.20 14.32 10.47
CA ASN A 353 7.22 15.02 11.34
C ASN A 353 5.76 15.20 10.85
N GLU A 354 5.16 14.20 10.21
CA GLU A 354 3.69 14.11 10.20
C GLU A 354 3.22 12.70 10.60
N GLU A 355 2.06 12.65 11.27
CA GLU A 355 1.41 11.47 11.87
C GLU A 355 1.56 10.21 10.99
N LYS A 356 1.89 9.06 11.62
CA LYS A 356 1.90 7.76 10.97
C LYS A 356 0.48 7.44 10.45
N THR A 357 0.14 7.91 9.26
CA THR A 357 -1.06 7.46 8.55
C THR A 357 -0.89 5.96 8.34
N ASP A 358 -1.83 5.17 8.88
CA ASP A 358 -1.81 3.72 8.78
C ASP A 358 -1.98 3.28 7.31
N LEU A 359 -0.85 3.05 6.63
CA LEU A 359 -0.81 2.64 5.22
C LEU A 359 -1.18 1.19 5.03
N ASN A 360 -1.43 0.46 6.11
CA ASN A 360 -1.90 -0.91 6.06
C ASN A 360 -3.14 -1.03 5.16
N LYS A 361 -4.09 -0.09 5.28
CA LYS A 361 -5.29 -0.06 4.41
C LYS A 361 -4.95 0.11 2.93
N MET A 362 -4.00 0.97 2.59
CA MET A 362 -3.57 1.17 1.21
C MET A 362 -2.96 -0.12 0.63
N TRP A 363 -2.07 -0.78 1.39
CA TRP A 363 -1.45 -2.03 0.96
C TRP A 363 -2.47 -3.17 0.83
N THR A 364 -3.41 -3.29 1.77
CA THR A 364 -4.49 -4.29 1.67
C THR A 364 -5.39 -4.00 0.46
N ASN A 365 -5.72 -2.74 0.20
CA ASN A 365 -6.55 -2.34 -0.93
C ASN A 365 -5.84 -2.64 -2.26
N LEU A 366 -4.55 -2.32 -2.38
CA LEU A 366 -3.75 -2.67 -3.56
C LEU A 366 -3.69 -4.19 -3.77
N TYR A 367 -3.51 -4.96 -2.70
CA TYR A 367 -3.53 -6.42 -2.75
C TYR A 367 -4.88 -6.97 -3.22
N THR A 368 -6.00 -6.46 -2.70
CA THR A 368 -7.35 -6.88 -3.12
C THR A 368 -7.62 -6.58 -4.60
N LEU A 369 -7.21 -5.41 -5.09
CA LEU A 369 -7.33 -5.05 -6.50
C LEU A 369 -6.53 -6.02 -7.39
N LEU A 370 -5.31 -6.38 -6.99
CA LEU A 370 -4.50 -7.34 -7.73
C LEU A 370 -5.07 -8.76 -7.68
N GLN A 371 -5.69 -9.17 -6.57
CA GLN A 371 -6.43 -10.44 -6.52
C GLN A 371 -7.63 -10.44 -7.48
N TRP A 372 -8.39 -9.34 -7.56
CA TRP A 372 -9.51 -9.21 -8.49
C TRP A 372 -9.07 -9.29 -9.95
N GLU A 373 -7.90 -8.75 -10.28
CA GLU A 373 -7.29 -8.86 -11.61
C GLU A 373 -6.99 -10.33 -11.95
N LYS A 374 -6.32 -11.04 -11.04
CA LYS A 374 -5.98 -12.46 -11.22
C LYS A 374 -7.19 -13.38 -11.30
N GLN A 375 -8.27 -13.04 -10.59
CA GLN A 375 -9.54 -13.77 -10.63
C GLN A 375 -10.39 -13.42 -11.86
N GLY A 376 -10.01 -12.42 -12.67
CA GLY A 376 -10.76 -11.96 -13.85
C GLY A 376 -11.97 -11.07 -13.54
N VAL A 377 -12.16 -10.69 -12.28
CA VAL A 377 -13.31 -9.89 -11.78
C VAL A 377 -13.33 -8.49 -12.39
N ILE A 378 -12.17 -7.93 -12.70
CA ILE A 378 -12.04 -6.57 -13.27
C ILE A 378 -12.72 -6.46 -14.64
N SER A 379 -12.60 -7.48 -15.48
CA SER A 379 -13.23 -7.51 -16.80
C SER A 379 -14.76 -7.56 -16.73
N LEU A 380 -15.31 -8.08 -15.63
CA LEU A 380 -16.75 -8.15 -15.36
C LEU A 380 -17.27 -6.83 -14.76
N LEU A 381 -16.47 -6.21 -13.88
CA LEU A 381 -16.77 -4.90 -13.32
C LEU A 381 -16.68 -3.79 -14.37
N SER A 382 -15.82 -3.94 -15.37
CA SER A 382 -15.71 -2.99 -16.49
C SER A 382 -16.79 -3.18 -17.57
N SER A 383 -17.37 -4.38 -17.71
CA SER A 383 -18.36 -4.71 -18.76
C SER A 383 -19.82 -4.56 -18.33
N ARG A 384 -20.12 -4.55 -17.02
CA ARG A 384 -21.49 -4.28 -16.54
C ARG A 384 -21.63 -2.84 -16.04
N VAL A 385 -22.31 -2.03 -16.86
CA VAL A 385 -22.91 -0.76 -16.48
C VAL A 385 -23.83 -0.99 -15.27
N ALA A 386 -23.36 -0.53 -14.10
CA ALA A 386 -24.12 -0.16 -12.89
C ALA A 386 -25.51 -0.80 -12.66
N SER A 387 -25.60 -1.88 -11.87
CA SER A 387 -26.77 -2.12 -11.00
C SER A 387 -26.59 -3.20 -9.92
N GLY A 388 -25.77 -4.24 -10.14
CA GLY A 388 -25.62 -5.36 -9.17
C GLY A 388 -24.74 -5.08 -7.94
N ASN A 389 -25.00 -5.77 -6.82
CA ASN A 389 -24.18 -5.75 -5.60
C ASN A 389 -22.80 -6.38 -5.86
N THR A 390 -21.69 -5.75 -5.45
CA THR A 390 -20.34 -6.34 -5.67
C THR A 390 -20.17 -7.69 -4.98
N LYS A 391 -20.81 -7.88 -3.82
CA LYS A 391 -20.85 -9.15 -3.10
C LYS A 391 -21.50 -10.28 -3.92
N GLU A 392 -22.61 -9.99 -4.61
CA GLU A 392 -23.31 -10.98 -5.44
C GLU A 392 -22.52 -11.31 -6.71
N VAL A 393 -21.83 -10.33 -7.30
CA VAL A 393 -20.96 -10.55 -8.47
C VAL A 393 -19.78 -11.43 -8.10
N VAL A 394 -19.14 -11.19 -6.95
CA VAL A 394 -18.03 -12.00 -6.44
C VAL A 394 -18.50 -13.41 -6.05
N GLU A 395 -19.67 -13.54 -5.40
CA GLU A 395 -20.24 -14.86 -5.04
C GLU A 395 -20.74 -15.67 -6.24
N GLN A 396 -21.41 -15.04 -7.21
CA GLN A 396 -21.88 -15.71 -8.43
C GLN A 396 -20.71 -16.15 -9.31
N PHE A 397 -19.61 -15.39 -9.36
CA PHE A 397 -18.42 -15.79 -10.11
C PHE A 397 -17.62 -16.91 -9.41
N ASN A 398 -17.57 -16.91 -8.07
CA ASN A 398 -17.01 -18.03 -7.32
C ASN A 398 -17.80 -19.35 -7.54
N LYS A 399 -19.08 -19.27 -7.93
CA LYS A 399 -19.91 -20.44 -8.28
C LYS A 399 -19.81 -20.86 -9.75
N ASN A 400 -19.58 -19.94 -10.68
CA ASN A 400 -19.54 -20.22 -12.12
C ASN A 400 -18.13 -19.98 -12.69
N GLY A 401 -17.34 -21.05 -12.72
CA GLY A 401 -15.96 -21.02 -13.17
C GLY A 401 -15.74 -20.56 -14.62
N ARG A 402 -14.62 -19.83 -14.79
CA ARG A 402 -13.81 -19.62 -16.00
C ARG A 402 -14.59 -19.52 -17.32
N ARG A 403 -14.91 -18.28 -17.72
CA ARG A 403 -14.96 -17.90 -19.13
C ARG A 403 -14.04 -16.71 -19.39
N SER A 404 -13.18 -16.89 -20.38
CA SER A 404 -12.17 -15.97 -20.89
C SER A 404 -12.77 -14.60 -21.23
N LEU A 405 -12.49 -13.61 -20.40
CA LEU A 405 -12.72 -12.20 -20.70
C LEU A 405 -11.38 -11.48 -20.48
N LEU A 406 -11.02 -10.66 -21.47
CA LEU A 406 -9.74 -9.97 -21.67
C LEU A 406 -9.00 -9.66 -20.34
N GLN A 407 -7.80 -10.22 -20.19
CA GLN A 407 -6.88 -9.90 -19.09
C GLN A 407 -6.43 -8.45 -19.21
N SER A 408 -7.24 -7.50 -18.72
CA SER A 408 -6.79 -6.13 -18.55
C SER A 408 -5.73 -6.14 -17.44
N ARG A 409 -4.43 -6.19 -17.82
CA ARG A 409 -3.29 -6.13 -16.88
C ARG A 409 -3.07 -4.70 -16.34
N LEU A 410 -4.15 -3.98 -16.04
CA LEU A 410 -4.09 -2.56 -15.65
C LEU A 410 -3.32 -2.35 -14.34
N ILE A 411 -3.51 -3.23 -13.36
CA ILE A 411 -2.89 -3.11 -12.04
C ILE A 411 -1.51 -3.75 -12.05
N SER A 412 -1.38 -4.94 -12.63
CA SER A 412 -0.08 -5.61 -12.77
C SER A 412 0.91 -4.77 -13.58
N SER A 413 0.50 -4.20 -14.72
CA SER A 413 1.35 -3.28 -15.52
C SER A 413 1.71 -2.01 -14.75
N ALA A 414 0.76 -1.43 -14.00
CA ALA A 414 1.02 -0.24 -13.19
C ALA A 414 2.03 -0.48 -12.08
N ILE A 415 2.03 -1.67 -11.48
CA ILE A 415 3.03 -2.04 -10.49
C ILE A 415 4.36 -2.30 -11.18
N GLU A 416 4.37 -3.00 -12.32
CA GLU A 416 5.57 -3.25 -13.14
C GLU A 416 6.31 -1.94 -13.51
N ASP A 417 5.58 -0.93 -13.95
CA ASP A 417 6.12 0.40 -14.27
C ASP A 417 6.76 1.12 -13.06
N ASN A 418 6.29 0.81 -11.86
CA ASN A 418 6.69 1.47 -10.61
C ASN A 418 7.57 0.60 -9.71
N LEU A 419 8.03 -0.56 -10.19
CA LEU A 419 8.79 -1.55 -9.40
C LEU A 419 10.03 -0.96 -8.74
N LEU A 420 10.75 -0.06 -9.40
CA LEU A 420 11.99 0.51 -8.84
C LEU A 420 11.72 1.28 -7.54
N LYS A 421 10.72 2.18 -7.55
CA LYS A 421 10.34 2.98 -6.38
C LYS A 421 9.75 2.10 -5.29
N LEU A 422 8.86 1.20 -5.68
CA LEU A 422 8.17 0.28 -4.77
C LEU A 422 9.16 -0.65 -4.05
N THR A 423 10.11 -1.22 -4.77
CA THR A 423 11.12 -2.13 -4.17
C THR A 423 12.15 -1.40 -3.32
N SER A 424 12.46 -0.13 -3.62
CA SER A 424 13.33 0.68 -2.75
C SER A 424 12.72 0.92 -1.37
N LEU A 425 11.39 1.12 -1.30
CA LEU A 425 10.67 1.28 -0.04
C LEU A 425 10.68 -0.01 0.78
N PHE A 426 10.49 -1.15 0.12
CA PHE A 426 10.39 -2.46 0.76
C PHE A 426 11.66 -2.93 1.46
N VAL A 427 12.83 -2.42 1.04
CA VAL A 427 14.08 -2.70 1.74
C VAL A 427 14.10 -2.06 3.13
N THR A 428 13.42 -0.92 3.31
CA THR A 428 13.47 -0.11 4.53
C THR A 428 12.28 -0.30 5.48
N GLU A 429 11.11 -0.70 4.96
CA GLU A 429 9.86 -0.72 5.71
C GLU A 429 9.74 -2.00 6.56
N THR A 430 9.55 -1.84 7.88
CA THR A 430 9.47 -3.00 8.80
C THR A 430 8.06 -3.29 9.33
N THR A 431 7.12 -2.34 9.19
CA THR A 431 5.79 -2.44 9.79
C THR A 431 4.79 -3.21 8.94
N HIS A 432 4.86 -3.08 7.62
CA HIS A 432 3.86 -3.62 6.68
C HIS A 432 4.39 -4.81 5.84
N ILE A 433 5.44 -5.49 6.31
CA ILE A 433 6.19 -6.47 5.50
C ILE A 433 5.30 -7.61 5.00
N HIS A 434 4.34 -8.11 5.80
CA HIS A 434 3.44 -9.18 5.35
C HIS A 434 2.58 -8.77 4.15
N ALA A 435 1.89 -7.62 4.22
CA ALA A 435 1.03 -7.14 3.13
C ALA A 435 1.85 -6.87 1.86
N ILE A 436 3.04 -6.29 2.01
CA ILE A 436 3.99 -6.08 0.93
C ILE A 436 4.44 -7.40 0.30
N SER A 437 4.76 -8.40 1.11
CA SER A 437 5.15 -9.74 0.63
C SER A 437 3.99 -10.42 -0.12
N ASP A 438 2.75 -10.17 0.30
CA ASP A 438 1.56 -10.72 -0.33
C ASP A 438 1.40 -10.14 -1.75
N ILE A 439 1.68 -8.85 -1.93
CA ILE A 439 1.68 -8.17 -3.22
C ILE A 439 2.82 -8.70 -4.11
N LEU A 440 4.05 -8.75 -3.60
CA LEU A 440 5.21 -9.24 -4.36
C LEU A 440 5.04 -10.69 -4.84
N ASP A 441 4.51 -11.56 -3.98
CA ASP A 441 4.26 -12.95 -4.34
C ASP A 441 3.17 -13.06 -5.41
N ALA A 442 2.15 -12.20 -5.32
CA ALA A 442 1.05 -12.17 -6.25
C ALA A 442 1.38 -11.49 -7.59
N ILE A 443 2.43 -10.67 -7.72
CA ILE A 443 2.88 -10.19 -9.05
C ILE A 443 3.62 -11.31 -9.81
N GLU A 444 4.12 -12.33 -9.10
CA GLU A 444 4.88 -13.46 -9.67
C GLU A 444 6.14 -13.02 -10.43
N LEU A 445 6.91 -12.09 -9.87
CA LEU A 445 8.20 -11.66 -10.47
C LEU A 445 9.25 -12.78 -10.35
N PRO A 446 9.94 -13.15 -11.44
CA PRO A 446 9.68 -12.86 -12.86
C PRO A 446 8.59 -13.76 -13.44
N SER A 447 7.70 -13.21 -14.27
CA SER A 447 6.62 -13.98 -14.89
C SER A 447 7.17 -14.93 -15.95
N LEU A 448 6.72 -16.19 -15.94
CA LEU A 448 7.18 -17.22 -16.89
C LEU A 448 6.67 -16.96 -18.32
N ASP A 449 5.57 -16.23 -18.46
CA ASP A 449 4.84 -16.05 -19.72
C ASP A 449 5.28 -14.81 -20.52
N ALA A 450 6.11 -13.93 -19.96
CA ALA A 450 6.67 -12.79 -20.66
C ALA A 450 8.11 -12.52 -20.18
N PRO A 451 9.12 -12.46 -21.08
CA PRO A 451 10.46 -12.04 -20.71
C PRO A 451 10.44 -10.53 -20.42
N CYS A 452 9.89 -10.15 -19.27
CA CYS A 452 9.98 -8.79 -18.79
C CYS A 452 11.45 -8.56 -18.46
N ASN A 453 12.08 -7.59 -19.12
CA ASN A 453 13.49 -7.25 -18.90
C ASN A 453 13.58 -6.47 -17.57
N ILE A 454 13.51 -7.19 -16.45
CA ILE A 454 13.51 -6.60 -15.12
C ILE A 454 14.86 -5.94 -14.89
N ARG A 455 14.84 -4.65 -14.52
CA ARG A 455 16.05 -3.91 -14.16
C ARG A 455 16.81 -4.63 -13.05
N PHE A 456 18.13 -4.69 -13.19
CA PHE A 456 19.01 -5.36 -12.24
C PHE A 456 18.83 -4.88 -10.79
N GLU A 457 18.67 -3.58 -10.57
CA GLU A 457 18.40 -2.97 -9.26
C GLU A 457 17.14 -3.54 -8.59
N VAL A 458 16.08 -3.77 -9.35
CA VAL A 458 14.81 -4.33 -8.86
C VAL A 458 15.05 -5.76 -8.36
N ILE A 459 15.81 -6.56 -9.10
CA ILE A 459 16.16 -7.94 -8.70
C ILE A 459 16.92 -7.93 -7.38
N LEU A 460 17.89 -7.03 -7.20
CA LEU A 460 18.63 -6.92 -5.94
C LEU A 460 17.74 -6.49 -4.78
N ASN A 461 16.93 -5.44 -4.97
CA ASN A 461 16.05 -4.91 -3.93
C ASN A 461 14.99 -5.92 -3.50
N VAL A 462 14.35 -6.63 -4.44
CA VAL A 462 13.37 -7.69 -4.13
C VAL A 462 14.05 -8.84 -3.39
N THR A 463 15.25 -9.24 -3.83
CA THR A 463 16.02 -10.31 -3.18
C THR A 463 16.32 -9.94 -1.73
N GLN A 464 16.85 -8.73 -1.49
CA GLN A 464 17.17 -8.22 -0.16
C GLN A 464 15.90 -8.09 0.71
N SER A 465 14.80 -7.57 0.14
CA SER A 465 13.52 -7.46 0.83
C SER A 465 12.96 -8.83 1.22
N THR A 466 13.12 -9.84 0.37
CA THR A 466 12.68 -11.22 0.64
C THR A 466 13.49 -11.84 1.79
N VAL A 467 14.80 -11.60 1.83
CA VAL A 467 15.66 -12.02 2.95
C VAL A 467 15.31 -11.26 4.23
N ASN A 468 15.06 -9.95 4.16
CA ASN A 468 14.57 -9.17 5.30
C ASN A 468 13.26 -9.73 5.85
N TYR A 469 12.33 -10.10 4.97
CA TYR A 469 11.07 -10.71 5.35
C TYR A 469 11.22 -12.09 5.99
N PHE A 470 12.18 -12.90 5.54
CA PHE A 470 12.51 -14.18 6.19
C PHE A 470 12.87 -13.97 7.67
N TYR A 471 13.77 -13.03 7.96
CA TYR A 471 14.18 -12.75 9.34
C TYR A 471 13.08 -12.07 10.17
N ALA A 472 12.21 -11.26 9.55
CA ALA A 472 11.02 -10.76 10.22
C ALA A 472 10.11 -11.92 10.65
N CYS A 473 9.82 -12.87 9.75
CA CYS A 473 9.05 -14.08 10.07
C CYS A 473 9.70 -14.94 11.17
N CYS A 474 11.05 -14.96 11.26
CA CYS A 474 11.74 -15.68 12.32
C CYS A 474 11.50 -15.07 13.71
N LYS A 475 11.27 -13.76 13.79
CA LYS A 475 10.99 -13.01 15.02
C LYS A 475 9.52 -13.02 15.41
N ASP A 476 8.62 -13.32 14.49
CA ASP A 476 7.18 -13.42 14.78
C ASP A 476 6.86 -14.61 15.69
N GLU A 477 6.03 -14.36 16.70
CA GLU A 477 5.54 -15.38 17.64
C GLU A 477 4.34 -16.18 17.10
N GLY A 478 3.64 -15.67 16.07
CA GLY A 478 2.41 -16.28 15.54
C GLY A 478 2.63 -17.40 14.52
N THR A 479 2.24 -18.63 14.84
CA THR A 479 2.51 -19.84 14.04
C THR A 479 1.93 -19.80 12.61
N SER A 480 0.69 -19.32 12.43
CA SER A 480 0.01 -19.35 11.11
C SER A 480 0.61 -18.36 10.11
N ASN A 481 0.78 -17.10 10.52
CA ASN A 481 1.38 -16.06 9.68
C ASN A 481 2.85 -16.37 9.39
N LYS A 482 3.58 -16.92 10.38
CA LYS A 482 4.96 -17.39 10.23
C LYS A 482 5.10 -18.48 9.18
N LEU A 483 4.27 -19.53 9.25
CA LEU A 483 4.28 -20.62 8.24
C LEU A 483 3.91 -20.13 6.84
N ARG A 484 2.91 -19.24 6.75
CA ARG A 484 2.52 -18.61 5.48
C ARG A 484 3.67 -17.77 4.91
N GLY A 485 4.33 -16.98 5.75
CA GLY A 485 5.50 -16.18 5.40
C GLY A 485 6.64 -17.03 4.85
N PHE A 486 7.03 -18.10 5.55
CA PHE A 486 8.09 -19.00 5.06
C PHE A 486 7.75 -19.73 3.77
N LYS A 487 6.47 -20.06 3.53
CA LYS A 487 6.05 -20.63 2.24
C LYS A 487 6.26 -19.62 1.10
N LYS A 488 5.87 -18.36 1.32
CA LYS A 488 6.06 -17.27 0.35
C LYS A 488 7.52 -16.96 0.09
N VAL A 489 8.34 -16.84 1.14
CA VAL A 489 9.79 -16.65 1.03
C VAL A 489 10.41 -17.74 0.16
N ARG A 490 10.09 -19.01 0.41
CA ARG A 490 10.62 -20.13 -0.40
C ARG A 490 10.19 -20.05 -1.86
N GLN A 491 8.93 -19.70 -2.12
CA GLN A 491 8.42 -19.55 -3.49
C GLN A 491 9.10 -18.39 -4.22
N MET A 492 9.21 -17.22 -3.58
CA MET A 492 9.87 -16.03 -4.12
C MET A 492 11.36 -16.28 -4.38
N LEU A 493 12.09 -16.84 -3.42
CA LEU A 493 13.51 -17.17 -3.57
C LEU A 493 13.73 -18.22 -4.66
N LYS A 494 12.88 -19.26 -4.76
CA LYS A 494 12.95 -20.25 -5.85
C LYS A 494 12.85 -19.55 -7.21
N ARG A 495 11.85 -18.69 -7.42
CA ARG A 495 11.65 -17.95 -8.69
C ARG A 495 12.81 -17.00 -9.03
N LEU A 496 13.28 -16.23 -8.05
CA LEU A 496 14.34 -15.22 -8.29
C LEU A 496 15.70 -15.89 -8.56
N CYS A 497 16.02 -16.95 -7.82
CA CYS A 497 17.30 -17.65 -7.93
C CYS A 497 17.37 -18.58 -9.15
N THR A 498 16.25 -19.05 -9.69
CA THR A 498 16.22 -19.73 -10.99
C THR A 498 16.40 -18.74 -12.13
N TYR A 499 15.81 -17.55 -12.03
CA TYR A 499 15.91 -16.51 -13.06
C TYR A 499 17.30 -15.86 -13.13
N SER A 500 17.91 -15.50 -11.99
CA SER A 500 19.20 -14.79 -11.96
C SER A 500 20.21 -15.44 -11.03
N LYS A 501 21.40 -15.75 -11.56
CA LYS A 501 22.54 -16.22 -10.77
C LYS A 501 22.98 -15.18 -9.74
N VAL A 502 22.86 -13.88 -10.05
CA VAL A 502 23.24 -12.82 -9.11
C VAL A 502 22.29 -12.76 -7.93
N ALA A 503 20.98 -12.94 -8.16
CA ALA A 503 20.00 -13.06 -7.08
C ALA A 503 20.33 -14.24 -6.17
N ARG A 504 20.75 -15.39 -6.74
CA ARG A 504 21.19 -16.56 -5.97
C ARG A 504 22.39 -16.25 -5.08
N VAL A 505 23.42 -15.59 -5.62
CA VAL A 505 24.62 -15.20 -4.86
C VAL A 505 24.25 -14.26 -3.72
N LEU A 506 23.45 -13.23 -4.00
CA LEU A 506 23.03 -12.26 -2.97
C LEU A 506 22.18 -12.92 -1.89
N ALA A 507 21.17 -13.72 -2.26
CA ALA A 507 20.27 -14.39 -1.34
C ALA A 507 21.02 -15.32 -0.39
N LEU A 508 21.87 -16.22 -0.94
CA LEU A 508 22.65 -17.14 -0.13
C LEU A 508 23.63 -16.42 0.79
N ARG A 509 24.30 -15.37 0.28
CA ARG A 509 25.24 -14.59 1.07
C ARG A 509 24.57 -13.90 2.26
N GLU A 510 23.47 -13.16 2.03
CA GLU A 510 22.79 -12.41 3.09
C GLU A 510 22.10 -13.34 4.10
N LEU A 511 21.50 -14.46 3.65
CA LEU A 511 20.92 -15.48 4.53
C LEU A 511 21.99 -16.16 5.42
N LEU A 512 23.20 -16.34 4.93
CA LEU A 512 24.27 -16.92 5.74
C LEU A 512 24.91 -15.88 6.67
N GLU A 513 25.25 -14.70 6.16
CA GLU A 513 25.91 -13.66 6.93
C GLU A 513 25.08 -13.24 8.15
N ARG A 514 23.77 -13.04 7.95
CA ARG A 514 22.86 -12.67 9.05
C ARG A 514 22.62 -13.79 10.03
N ALA A 515 22.53 -15.04 9.56
CA ALA A 515 22.33 -16.20 10.44
C ALA A 515 23.59 -16.56 11.25
N LEU A 516 24.79 -16.20 10.77
CA LEU A 516 26.05 -16.54 11.43
C LEU A 516 26.63 -15.44 12.32
N PHE A 517 26.60 -14.17 11.89
CA PHE A 517 27.39 -13.10 12.54
C PHE A 517 26.56 -11.96 13.12
N ARG A 518 25.36 -11.68 12.60
CA ARG A 518 24.55 -10.55 13.08
C ARG A 518 23.77 -10.94 14.34
N SER A 519 23.07 -9.95 14.91
CA SER A 519 22.15 -10.11 16.05
C SER A 519 21.11 -11.24 15.85
N ASP A 520 20.82 -11.58 14.60
CA ASP A 520 19.86 -12.63 14.24
C ASP A 520 20.41 -14.05 14.43
N SER A 521 21.71 -14.24 14.68
CA SER A 521 22.35 -15.56 14.92
C SER A 521 21.80 -16.29 16.15
N VAL A 522 21.31 -15.54 17.14
CA VAL A 522 20.66 -16.06 18.35
C VAL A 522 19.42 -16.88 18.00
N LEU A 523 18.69 -16.50 16.94
CA LEU A 523 17.49 -17.20 16.48
C LEU A 523 17.76 -18.64 16.03
N PHE A 524 19.03 -18.98 15.80
CA PHE A 524 19.52 -20.29 15.36
C PHE A 524 20.47 -20.93 16.41
N GLY A 525 20.42 -20.48 17.66
CA GLY A 525 21.13 -21.11 18.77
C GLY A 525 22.56 -20.64 18.99
N ALA A 526 22.98 -19.51 18.39
CA ALA A 526 24.28 -18.92 18.67
C ALA A 526 24.39 -18.44 20.13
N LYS A 527 25.51 -18.78 20.79
CA LYS A 527 25.83 -18.25 22.13
C LYS A 527 26.30 -16.80 21.99
N ASN A 528 25.46 -15.83 22.38
CA ASN A 528 25.79 -14.41 22.34
C ASN A 528 27.15 -14.12 23.00
N THR A 529 28.14 -13.73 22.19
CA THR A 529 29.44 -13.24 22.66
C THR A 529 29.51 -11.73 22.68
N GLU A 530 28.48 -11.03 22.19
CA GLU A 530 28.38 -9.58 22.26
C GLU A 530 28.36 -9.13 23.73
N HIS A 531 29.51 -8.70 24.21
CA HIS A 531 29.57 -7.65 25.21
C HIS A 531 28.73 -6.50 24.65
N GLY A 532 27.61 -6.16 25.32
CA GLY A 532 26.79 -5.00 24.99
C GLY A 532 27.57 -3.70 25.19
N ASP A 533 28.54 -3.42 24.31
CA ASP A 533 29.56 -2.40 24.53
C ASP A 533 29.34 -1.13 23.69
N ALA A 534 28.20 -1.02 23.00
CA ALA A 534 27.87 0.19 22.23
C ALA A 534 26.93 1.16 22.96
N SER A 535 26.08 0.70 23.89
CA SER A 535 25.03 1.54 24.48
C SER A 535 25.41 2.20 25.82
N GLU A 536 26.41 1.69 26.55
CA GLU A 536 26.72 2.18 27.91
C GLU A 536 27.73 3.35 28.00
N LYS A 537 28.13 4.01 26.90
CA LYS A 537 29.23 5.00 26.92
C LYS A 537 28.83 6.46 26.66
N LEU A 538 27.75 6.94 27.28
CA LEU A 538 27.59 8.40 27.48
C LEU A 538 28.41 8.82 28.71
N LEU A 539 29.69 9.15 28.48
CA LEU A 539 30.66 9.57 29.50
C LEU A 539 30.07 10.61 30.49
N LEU A 540 29.25 11.54 30.01
CA LEU A 540 28.62 12.56 30.83
C LEU A 540 27.65 11.99 31.88
N LYS A 541 26.88 10.95 31.54
CA LYS A 541 25.97 10.27 32.49
C LYS A 541 26.74 9.48 33.52
N GLN A 542 27.86 8.88 33.14
CA GLN A 542 28.76 8.17 34.08
C GLN A 542 29.45 9.16 35.01
N ASN A 543 29.99 10.27 34.49
CA ASN A 543 30.60 11.32 35.30
C ASN A 543 29.62 11.94 36.31
N ASN A 544 28.36 12.17 35.92
CA ASN A 544 27.32 12.65 36.83
C ASN A 544 27.00 11.67 37.97
N LYS A 545 27.13 10.36 37.74
CA LYS A 545 26.98 9.35 38.80
C LYS A 545 28.18 9.36 39.74
N ILE A 546 29.40 9.44 39.21
CA ILE A 546 30.64 9.47 40.00
C ILE A 546 30.71 10.72 40.89
N ASN A 547 30.34 11.88 40.34
CA ASN A 547 30.40 13.18 41.03
C ASN A 547 29.43 13.26 42.24
N LYS A 548 28.38 12.43 42.27
CA LYS A 548 27.45 12.34 43.40
C LYS A 548 27.97 11.49 44.56
N THR A 549 28.92 10.60 44.30
CA THR A 549 29.35 9.55 45.25
C THR A 549 30.72 9.83 45.87
N ILE A 550 31.54 10.70 45.27
CA ILE A 550 32.87 11.05 45.77
C ILE A 550 32.83 12.44 46.42
N PRO A 551 32.86 12.55 47.76
CA PRO A 551 33.14 13.81 48.42
C PRO A 551 34.63 14.12 48.23
N LEU A 552 34.97 14.89 47.20
CA LEU A 552 36.32 15.45 47.07
C LEU A 552 36.51 16.50 48.17
N THR A 553 37.08 16.10 49.31
CA THR A 553 37.62 17.09 50.25
C THR A 553 38.81 17.77 49.57
N LYS A 554 38.90 19.11 49.64
CA LYS A 554 39.87 19.93 48.87
C LYS A 554 41.36 19.58 49.10
N HIS A 555 41.66 18.69 50.05
CA HIS A 555 43.02 18.40 50.50
C HIS A 555 43.45 16.94 50.32
N SER A 556 42.64 16.07 49.69
CA SER A 556 43.01 14.66 49.46
C SER A 556 42.59 14.15 48.08
N SER A 557 43.48 13.43 47.40
CA SER A 557 43.14 12.67 46.19
C SER A 557 42.21 11.48 46.51
N VAL A 558 41.59 10.91 45.47
CA VAL A 558 40.77 9.69 45.58
C VAL A 558 41.62 8.54 46.14
N PHE A 559 41.02 7.69 46.99
CA PHE A 559 41.71 6.61 47.71
C PHE A 559 42.28 5.49 46.81
N ASN A 560 41.72 5.28 45.61
CA ASN A 560 42.19 4.27 44.67
C ASN A 560 43.06 4.86 43.55
N GLY A 561 44.04 4.10 43.07
CA GLY A 561 44.90 4.46 41.93
C GLY A 561 44.24 4.25 40.56
N GLY A 562 42.91 4.26 40.49
CA GLY A 562 42.11 3.92 39.30
C GLY A 562 41.42 2.55 39.36
N ILE A 563 40.69 2.23 38.29
CA ILE A 563 39.98 0.94 38.11
C ILE A 563 40.66 0.18 36.96
N ILE A 564 40.97 -1.10 37.16
CA ILE A 564 41.43 -1.98 36.08
C ILE A 564 40.20 -2.47 35.30
N GLY A 565 40.05 -2.04 34.05
CA GLY A 565 38.92 -2.40 33.19
C GLY A 565 37.59 -1.79 33.62
N THR A 566 36.50 -2.55 33.54
CA THR A 566 35.13 -2.09 33.83
C THR A 566 34.57 -2.60 35.17
N GLY A 567 35.39 -3.25 36.01
CA GLY A 567 34.96 -3.83 37.29
C GLY A 567 34.21 -5.17 37.13
N LYS A 568 33.32 -5.51 38.10
CA LYS A 568 32.56 -6.77 38.11
C LYS A 568 31.70 -6.84 36.85
N ARG A 569 32.03 -7.76 35.93
CA ARG A 569 31.24 -8.00 34.72
C ARG A 569 29.80 -8.33 35.12
N LYS A 570 28.83 -7.57 34.62
CA LYS A 570 27.41 -7.94 34.76
C LYS A 570 27.23 -9.31 34.11
N SER A 571 26.64 -10.25 34.84
CA SER A 571 26.24 -11.54 34.25
C SER A 571 25.26 -11.24 33.13
N VAL A 572 25.65 -11.53 31.89
CA VAL A 572 24.72 -11.47 30.77
C VAL A 572 23.70 -12.58 31.03
N ALA A 573 22.44 -12.21 31.27
CA ALA A 573 21.36 -13.17 31.30
C ALA A 573 21.22 -13.72 29.88
N PHE A 574 21.52 -15.01 29.70
CA PHE A 574 21.24 -15.69 28.45
C PHE A 574 19.76 -16.06 28.46
N ASP A 575 18.93 -15.27 27.79
CA ASP A 575 17.60 -15.73 27.40
C ASP A 575 17.80 -16.78 26.31
N GLN A 576 18.01 -18.03 26.73
CA GLN A 576 18.10 -19.16 25.81
C GLN A 576 16.70 -19.37 25.23
N LEU A 577 16.57 -19.11 23.92
CA LEU A 577 15.36 -19.46 23.18
C LEU A 577 15.12 -20.98 23.30
N PRO A 578 13.86 -21.44 23.35
CA PRO A 578 13.54 -22.85 23.40
C PRO A 578 14.18 -23.64 22.24
N GLU A 579 14.70 -24.84 22.52
CA GLU A 579 15.36 -25.68 21.51
C GLU A 579 14.44 -25.99 20.32
N ASP A 580 13.13 -26.21 20.56
CA ASP A 580 12.14 -26.44 19.51
C ASP A 580 11.99 -25.25 18.56
N PHE A 581 12.07 -24.03 19.09
CA PHE A 581 11.98 -22.80 18.29
C PHE A 581 13.21 -22.63 17.41
N ILE A 582 14.39 -22.94 17.95
CA ILE A 582 15.67 -22.93 17.22
C ILE A 582 15.65 -23.99 16.11
N ALA A 583 15.21 -25.22 16.42
CA ALA A 583 15.11 -26.31 15.46
C ALA A 583 14.15 -25.96 14.30
N ALA A 584 12.98 -25.40 14.59
CA ALA A 584 12.02 -24.98 13.58
C ALA A 584 12.57 -23.87 12.67
N ASN A 585 13.19 -22.83 13.25
CA ASN A 585 13.81 -21.76 12.47
C ASN A 585 14.95 -22.28 11.59
N THR A 586 15.77 -23.20 12.12
CA THR A 586 16.86 -23.84 11.38
C THR A 586 16.34 -24.67 10.21
N GLN A 587 15.27 -25.43 10.40
CA GLN A 587 14.61 -26.16 9.32
C GLN A 587 14.06 -25.22 8.24
N HIS A 588 13.48 -24.08 8.62
CA HIS A 588 13.01 -23.07 7.67
C HIS A 588 14.16 -22.37 6.92
N LEU A 589 15.29 -22.13 7.57
CA LEU A 589 16.49 -21.59 6.93
C LEU A 589 17.04 -22.57 5.90
N ILE A 590 17.23 -23.84 6.25
CA ILE A 590 17.67 -24.90 5.33
C ILE A 590 16.69 -25.05 4.17
N GLY A 591 15.37 -25.00 4.45
CA GLY A 591 14.34 -25.02 3.43
C GLY A 591 14.39 -23.83 2.47
N SER A 592 14.81 -22.66 2.95
CA SER A 592 14.98 -21.45 2.14
C SER A 592 16.27 -21.50 1.31
N ILE A 593 17.38 -22.00 1.88
CA ILE A 593 18.62 -22.29 1.14
C ILE A 593 18.35 -23.33 0.03
N ARG A 594 17.59 -24.39 0.33
CA ARG A 594 17.17 -25.38 -0.65
C ARG A 594 16.39 -24.74 -1.80
N ALA A 595 15.49 -23.81 -1.49
CA ALA A 595 14.73 -23.07 -2.50
C ALA A 595 15.62 -22.19 -3.38
N CYS A 596 16.63 -21.50 -2.82
CA CYS A 596 17.61 -20.74 -3.60
C CYS A 596 18.43 -21.62 -4.55
N CYS A 597 18.65 -22.88 -4.19
CA CYS A 597 19.41 -23.83 -4.98
C CYS A 597 18.54 -24.63 -5.97
N ALA A 598 17.22 -24.46 -6.03
CA ALA A 598 16.35 -25.28 -6.86
C ALA A 598 16.58 -25.12 -8.38
N LEU A 599 16.26 -26.17 -9.14
CA LEU A 599 16.22 -26.16 -10.62
C LEU A 599 14.82 -25.80 -11.15
N GLN A 600 14.76 -25.41 -12.42
CA GLN A 600 13.54 -24.98 -13.10
C GLN A 600 12.64 -26.15 -13.57
N GLU A 601 13.20 -27.35 -13.77
CA GLU A 601 12.48 -28.55 -14.21
C GLU A 601 12.32 -29.54 -13.04
N GLU A 602 11.07 -29.81 -12.64
CA GLU A 602 10.72 -30.72 -11.53
C GLU A 602 10.76 -32.22 -11.91
N GLN A 603 11.33 -32.57 -13.08
CA GLN A 603 11.23 -33.92 -13.66
C GLN A 603 12.47 -34.80 -13.48
N LYS A 604 13.52 -34.34 -12.77
CA LYS A 604 14.69 -35.17 -12.45
C LYS A 604 14.81 -35.39 -10.94
N TYR A 605 15.21 -36.60 -10.55
CA TYR A 605 15.44 -37.01 -9.14
C TYR A 605 16.39 -36.09 -8.34
N SER A 606 17.15 -35.21 -8.99
CA SER A 606 17.95 -34.16 -8.36
C SER A 606 17.23 -32.80 -8.41
N ASP A 607 16.52 -32.44 -7.35
CA ASP A 607 15.76 -31.17 -7.26
C ASP A 607 16.62 -29.88 -7.27
N LEU A 608 17.95 -30.01 -7.12
CA LEU A 608 18.86 -28.89 -6.82
C LEU A 608 19.97 -28.68 -7.86
N SER A 609 20.26 -27.41 -8.10
CA SER A 609 21.38 -26.93 -8.90
C SER A 609 22.70 -27.16 -8.17
N ARG A 610 23.60 -27.89 -8.82
CA ARG A 610 24.98 -28.11 -8.35
C ARG A 610 25.71 -26.80 -8.09
N ASP A 611 25.58 -25.85 -9.01
CA ASP A 611 26.22 -24.54 -8.91
C ASP A 611 25.75 -23.77 -7.66
N GLY A 612 24.49 -23.96 -7.23
CA GLY A 612 23.98 -23.34 -5.99
C GLY A 612 24.61 -23.94 -4.73
N VAL A 613 24.71 -25.27 -4.66
CA VAL A 613 25.28 -25.94 -3.46
C VAL A 613 26.80 -25.77 -3.39
N THR A 614 27.50 -25.76 -4.53
CA THR A 614 28.94 -25.44 -4.57
C THR A 614 29.22 -24.00 -4.18
N LEU A 615 28.38 -23.05 -4.58
CA LEU A 615 28.46 -21.68 -4.09
C LEU A 615 28.22 -21.61 -2.57
N LEU A 616 27.24 -22.37 -2.05
CA LEU A 616 26.98 -22.44 -0.61
C LEU A 616 28.21 -22.96 0.16
N SER A 617 28.91 -23.98 -0.34
CA SER A 617 30.12 -24.50 0.31
C SER A 617 31.28 -23.51 0.27
N LEU A 618 31.47 -22.80 -0.85
CA LEU A 618 32.48 -21.74 -0.95
C LEU A 618 32.16 -20.56 0.00
N LEU A 619 30.89 -20.14 0.10
CA LEU A 619 30.47 -19.10 1.03
C LEU A 619 30.67 -19.52 2.49
N MET A 620 30.39 -20.78 2.83
CA MET A 620 30.69 -21.33 4.16
C MET A 620 32.16 -21.19 4.51
N VAL A 621 33.06 -21.60 3.61
CA VAL A 621 34.51 -21.48 3.83
C VAL A 621 34.91 -20.01 3.94
N GLN A 622 34.39 -19.13 3.09
CA GLN A 622 34.69 -17.71 3.12
C GLN A 622 34.30 -17.05 4.45
N PHE A 623 33.13 -17.40 4.98
CA PHE A 623 32.64 -16.84 6.25
C PHE A 623 33.38 -17.42 7.45
N VAL A 624 33.69 -18.72 7.43
CA VAL A 624 34.28 -19.41 8.57
C VAL A 624 35.79 -19.24 8.66
N SER A 625 36.47 -19.27 7.51
CA SER A 625 37.92 -19.14 7.38
C SER A 625 38.24 -18.13 6.26
N PRO A 626 38.13 -16.82 6.53
CA PRO A 626 38.39 -15.79 5.52
C PRO A 626 39.85 -15.78 5.06
N ASP A 627 40.77 -16.30 5.86
CA ASP A 627 42.17 -16.47 5.49
C ASP A 627 42.33 -17.47 4.34
N VAL A 628 42.84 -17.00 3.20
CA VAL A 628 43.05 -17.82 1.99
C VAL A 628 44.27 -18.74 2.13
N MET A 629 45.14 -18.47 3.10
CA MET A 629 46.37 -19.24 3.31
C MET A 629 46.04 -20.69 3.66
N TYR A 630 46.62 -21.61 2.88
CA TYR A 630 46.44 -23.06 3.01
C TYR A 630 44.99 -23.55 2.80
N ASN A 631 44.13 -22.81 2.09
CA ASN A 631 42.76 -23.27 1.76
C ASN A 631 42.69 -24.30 0.61
N GLY A 632 43.82 -24.86 0.20
CA GLY A 632 43.87 -25.91 -0.81
C GLY A 632 43.11 -27.18 -0.37
N LEU A 633 42.58 -27.90 -1.36
CA LEU A 633 41.95 -29.21 -1.17
C LEU A 633 42.87 -30.27 -0.53
N PRO A 634 44.17 -30.36 -0.89
CA PRO A 634 45.07 -31.36 -0.32
C PRO A 634 45.26 -31.19 1.18
N TRP A 635 45.23 -32.31 1.90
CA TRP A 635 45.58 -32.32 3.32
C TRP A 635 47.11 -32.37 3.42
N PRO A 636 47.73 -31.52 4.26
CA PRO A 636 49.16 -31.55 4.49
C PRO A 636 49.51 -32.69 5.47
N GLU A 637 50.80 -32.88 5.71
CA GLU A 637 51.27 -33.77 6.78
C GLU A 637 50.74 -33.32 8.15
N GLU A 638 50.54 -34.27 9.07
CA GLU A 638 50.00 -33.97 10.41
C GLU A 638 50.83 -32.90 11.13
N GLU A 639 52.15 -32.93 10.99
CA GLU A 639 53.05 -31.98 11.65
C GLU A 639 52.78 -30.52 11.23
N PHE A 640 52.27 -30.32 10.00
CA PHE A 640 51.93 -29.00 9.49
C PHE A 640 50.75 -28.37 10.24
N SER A 641 49.87 -29.17 10.87
CA SER A 641 48.75 -28.65 11.68
C SER A 641 49.22 -27.76 12.84
N LYS A 642 50.48 -27.91 13.28
CA LYS A 642 51.08 -27.03 14.30
C LYS A 642 51.23 -25.58 13.83
N VAL A 643 51.37 -25.36 12.51
CA VAL A 643 51.50 -24.03 11.92
C VAL A 643 50.14 -23.33 11.80
N THR A 644 49.06 -24.09 11.54
CA THR A 644 47.69 -23.56 11.36
C THR A 644 46.84 -23.58 12.64
N MET A 645 47.45 -23.90 13.79
CA MET A 645 46.74 -24.17 15.04
C MET A 645 45.77 -23.06 15.45
N GLU A 646 46.15 -21.78 15.36
CA GLU A 646 45.29 -20.67 15.77
C GLU A 646 44.02 -20.57 14.91
N ARG A 647 44.19 -20.70 13.58
CA ARG A 647 43.06 -20.71 12.64
C ARG A 647 42.15 -21.91 12.91
N ASP A 648 42.75 -23.08 13.13
CA ASP A 648 41.98 -24.31 13.33
C ASP A 648 41.19 -24.25 14.66
N LEU A 649 41.79 -23.70 15.73
CA LEU A 649 41.12 -23.41 17.01
C LEU A 649 40.00 -22.37 16.86
N PHE A 650 40.21 -21.33 16.05
CA PHE A 650 39.17 -20.35 15.75
C PHE A 650 37.96 -21.00 15.07
N ILE A 651 38.21 -21.84 14.06
CA ILE A 651 37.15 -22.59 13.36
C ILE A 651 36.41 -23.48 14.35
N GLN A 652 37.13 -24.26 15.17
CA GLN A 652 36.52 -25.12 16.18
C GLN A 652 35.66 -24.33 17.17
N ARG A 653 36.18 -23.20 17.68
CA ARG A 653 35.43 -22.32 18.59
C ARG A 653 34.15 -21.83 17.93
N MET A 654 34.19 -21.48 16.65
CA MET A 654 33.01 -21.01 15.97
C MET A 654 31.94 -22.12 15.87
N PHE A 655 32.30 -23.34 15.44
CA PHE A 655 31.40 -24.50 15.44
C PHE A 655 30.85 -24.88 16.83
N ALA A 656 31.56 -24.54 17.91
CA ALA A 656 31.08 -24.72 19.29
C ALA A 656 30.12 -23.60 19.76
N THR A 657 30.25 -22.40 19.20
CA THR A 657 29.39 -21.24 19.52
C THR A 657 28.14 -21.15 18.65
N THR A 658 28.19 -21.63 17.40
CA THR A 658 27.11 -21.54 16.42
C THR A 658 26.73 -22.94 15.90
N PRO A 659 25.72 -23.61 16.53
CA PRO A 659 25.36 -24.99 16.17
C PRO A 659 24.86 -25.11 14.72
N LEU A 660 24.26 -24.05 14.16
CA LEU A 660 23.80 -23.95 12.78
C LEU A 660 24.86 -24.37 11.73
N LEU A 661 26.16 -24.15 12.01
CA LEU A 661 27.22 -24.56 11.10
C LEU A 661 27.24 -26.08 10.86
N TRP A 662 26.91 -26.88 11.87
CA TRP A 662 26.80 -28.33 11.74
C TRP A 662 25.65 -28.73 10.82
N ASP A 663 24.50 -28.05 10.93
CA ASP A 663 23.33 -28.34 10.11
C ASP A 663 23.56 -27.96 8.64
N ILE A 664 24.20 -26.81 8.38
CA ILE A 664 24.57 -26.41 7.01
C ILE A 664 25.61 -27.36 6.42
N LEU A 665 26.62 -27.75 7.20
CA LEU A 665 27.65 -28.68 6.73
C LEU A 665 27.08 -30.07 6.45
N SER A 666 26.14 -30.54 7.28
CA SER A 666 25.38 -31.78 7.05
C SER A 666 24.52 -31.70 5.79
N PHE A 667 23.86 -30.57 5.57
CA PHE A 667 23.11 -30.31 4.32
C PHE A 667 24.03 -30.38 3.10
N ILE A 668 25.21 -29.74 3.14
CA ILE A 668 26.19 -29.78 2.05
C ILE A 668 26.71 -31.21 1.83
N ALA A 669 26.92 -31.99 2.90
CA ALA A 669 27.44 -33.36 2.82
C ALA A 669 26.52 -34.32 2.04
N VAL A 670 25.19 -34.10 2.08
CA VAL A 670 24.22 -34.88 1.30
C VAL A 670 24.40 -34.68 -0.21
N TYR A 671 24.80 -33.47 -0.64
CA TYR A 671 24.91 -33.09 -2.05
C TYR A 671 26.36 -33.14 -2.53
N ARG A 672 26.79 -34.34 -2.91
CA ARG A 672 28.14 -34.60 -3.44
C ARG A 672 28.32 -33.99 -4.84
N PRO A 673 29.52 -33.46 -5.19
CA PRO A 673 30.75 -33.41 -4.41
C PRO A 673 30.94 -32.10 -3.60
N ALA A 674 29.88 -31.33 -3.30
CA ALA A 674 30.01 -29.97 -2.78
C ALA A 674 30.79 -29.86 -1.45
N ILE A 675 30.74 -30.91 -0.63
CA ILE A 675 31.49 -31.02 0.64
C ILE A 675 33.01 -30.98 0.46
N CYS A 676 33.54 -31.35 -0.72
CA CYS A 676 34.97 -31.29 -1.01
C CYS A 676 35.52 -29.87 -0.88
N TYR A 677 34.73 -28.86 -1.28
CA TYR A 677 35.11 -27.46 -1.15
C TYR A 677 35.21 -27.01 0.32
N CYS A 678 34.50 -27.68 1.24
CA CYS A 678 34.61 -27.47 2.69
C CYS A 678 35.76 -28.26 3.34
N SER A 679 36.68 -28.87 2.57
CA SER A 679 37.81 -29.67 3.07
C SER A 679 38.63 -28.95 4.14
N VAL A 680 38.82 -27.63 3.99
CA VAL A 680 39.55 -26.78 4.96
C VAL A 680 38.92 -26.84 6.36
N LEU A 681 37.58 -26.81 6.43
CA LEU A 681 36.85 -26.85 7.70
C LEU A 681 36.95 -28.22 8.35
N LEU A 682 36.80 -29.28 7.55
CA LEU A 682 36.95 -30.66 8.02
C LEU A 682 38.35 -30.92 8.55
N ARG A 683 39.38 -30.46 7.82
CA ARG A 683 40.78 -30.56 8.22
C ARG A 683 41.08 -29.80 9.50
N ALA A 684 40.57 -28.57 9.63
CA ALA A 684 40.75 -27.78 10.85
C ALA A 684 40.13 -28.48 12.06
N LEU A 685 38.89 -28.97 11.92
CA LEU A 685 38.19 -29.68 12.99
C LEU A 685 38.91 -31.00 13.37
N THR A 686 39.38 -31.78 12.40
CA THR A 686 40.15 -33.01 12.70
C THR A 686 41.49 -32.68 13.36
N ALA A 687 42.20 -31.65 12.91
CA ALA A 687 43.46 -31.21 13.52
C ALA A 687 43.28 -30.78 14.98
N THR A 688 42.25 -29.98 15.27
CA THR A 688 41.96 -29.56 16.65
C THR A 688 41.54 -30.74 17.52
N LEU A 689 40.77 -31.69 16.98
CA LEU A 689 40.38 -32.89 17.72
C LEU A 689 41.59 -33.76 18.05
N ILE A 690 42.54 -33.95 17.12
CA ILE A 690 43.80 -34.67 17.36
C ILE A 690 44.59 -34.00 18.49
N HIS A 691 44.67 -32.66 18.53
CA HIS A 691 45.33 -31.94 19.61
C HIS A 691 44.57 -32.00 20.94
N GLN A 692 43.25 -31.84 20.91
CA GLN A 692 42.40 -31.82 22.09
C GLN A 692 42.41 -33.16 22.82
N TRP A 693 42.32 -34.28 22.08
CA TRP A 693 42.37 -35.63 22.67
C TRP A 693 43.76 -36.03 23.22
N LYS A 694 44.83 -35.30 22.90
CA LYS A 694 46.13 -35.45 23.60
C LYS A 694 46.07 -35.00 25.06
N SER A 695 45.09 -34.16 25.43
CA SER A 695 44.90 -33.64 26.80
C SER A 695 43.56 -34.05 27.42
N MET A 696 42.43 -33.64 26.83
CA MET A 696 41.07 -33.94 27.27
C MET A 696 40.09 -33.62 26.14
N GLY A 697 39.29 -34.60 25.69
CA GLY A 697 38.45 -34.46 24.49
C GLY A 697 36.95 -34.56 24.71
N GLU A 698 36.21 -34.03 23.73
CA GLU A 698 34.75 -34.08 23.66
C GLU A 698 34.30 -35.09 22.59
N GLN A 699 33.61 -36.17 23.00
CA GLN A 699 33.19 -37.26 22.11
C GLN A 699 32.16 -36.82 21.06
N ASN A 700 31.27 -35.89 21.43
CA ASN A 700 30.16 -35.45 20.56
C ASN A 700 30.67 -34.80 19.26
N MET A 701 31.71 -33.98 19.35
CA MET A 701 32.27 -33.29 18.20
C MET A 701 33.04 -34.26 17.28
N THR A 702 33.77 -35.23 17.84
CA THR A 702 34.41 -36.28 17.02
C THR A 702 33.40 -37.10 16.22
N VAL A 703 32.30 -37.51 16.84
CA VAL A 703 31.24 -38.28 16.19
C VAL A 703 30.64 -37.47 15.04
N ARG A 704 30.30 -36.20 15.27
CA ARG A 704 29.74 -35.31 14.23
C ARG A 704 30.66 -35.10 13.03
N VAL A 705 31.97 -34.92 13.25
CA VAL A 705 32.93 -34.75 12.14
C VAL A 705 33.00 -36.02 11.29
N ILE A 706 33.11 -37.18 11.93
CA ILE A 706 33.17 -38.48 11.23
C ILE A 706 31.85 -38.74 10.49
N ASP A 707 30.71 -38.45 11.12
CA ASP A 707 29.39 -38.54 10.51
C ASP A 707 29.28 -37.71 9.23
N ILE A 708 29.71 -36.46 9.27
CA ILE A 708 29.67 -35.57 8.09
C ILE A 708 30.59 -36.08 6.99
N MET A 709 31.79 -36.54 7.33
CA MET A 709 32.73 -37.12 6.36
C MET A 709 32.19 -38.42 5.75
N ALA A 710 31.47 -39.23 6.53
CA ALA A 710 30.80 -40.45 6.07
C ALA A 710 29.58 -40.13 5.18
N LEU A 711 28.73 -39.18 5.58
CA LEU A 711 27.59 -38.70 4.79
C LEU A 711 28.05 -38.16 3.42
N GLY A 712 29.17 -37.43 3.42
CA GLY A 712 29.83 -36.92 2.22
C GLY A 712 30.55 -37.97 1.37
N GLN A 713 30.57 -39.25 1.76
CA GLN A 713 31.34 -40.33 1.10
C GLN A 713 32.84 -40.01 0.96
N LEU A 714 33.39 -39.19 1.86
CA LEU A 714 34.83 -38.95 1.91
C LEU A 714 35.55 -40.14 2.54
N LEU A 715 34.96 -40.71 3.61
CA LEU A 715 35.46 -41.91 4.27
C LEU A 715 34.71 -43.16 3.78
N PRO A 716 35.41 -44.16 3.24
CA PRO A 716 34.81 -45.43 2.85
C PRO A 716 34.60 -46.37 4.05
N PRO A 717 33.76 -47.41 3.93
CA PRO A 717 33.69 -48.47 4.93
C PRO A 717 35.04 -49.22 4.99
N PRO A 718 35.58 -49.56 6.18
CA PRO A 718 34.98 -49.46 7.53
C PRO A 718 35.21 -48.12 8.26
N LEU A 719 35.97 -47.18 7.68
CA LEU A 719 36.28 -45.89 8.32
C LEU A 719 35.04 -45.02 8.56
N SER A 720 34.02 -45.14 7.70
CA SER A 720 32.73 -44.48 7.86
C SER A 720 32.01 -44.80 9.18
N SER A 721 32.28 -45.99 9.73
CA SER A 721 31.60 -46.48 10.93
C SER A 721 32.40 -46.22 12.21
N ILE A 722 33.56 -45.54 12.14
CA ILE A 722 34.38 -45.24 13.33
C ILE A 722 33.56 -44.54 14.41
N ARG A 723 32.54 -43.75 14.03
CA ARG A 723 31.60 -43.10 14.93
C ARG A 723 31.00 -44.03 16.00
N ASP A 724 30.74 -45.30 15.64
CA ASP A 724 30.10 -46.28 16.51
C ASP A 724 31.11 -46.86 17.52
N VAL A 725 32.40 -46.72 17.23
CA VAL A 725 33.52 -47.20 18.04
C VAL A 725 33.97 -46.14 19.06
N VAL A 726 33.97 -44.85 18.68
CA VAL A 726 34.51 -43.73 19.49
C VAL A 726 34.04 -43.71 20.95
N PRO A 727 32.75 -43.96 21.28
CA PRO A 727 32.29 -43.90 22.67
C PRO A 727 32.96 -44.90 23.62
N TYR A 728 33.50 -45.99 23.08
CA TYR A 728 34.08 -47.10 23.86
C TYR A 728 35.61 -47.04 23.96
N LEU A 729 36.25 -46.02 23.38
CA LEU A 729 37.70 -45.93 23.26
C LEU A 729 38.34 -44.95 24.24
N GLN A 730 39.62 -45.19 24.55
CA GLN A 730 40.43 -44.27 25.35
C GLN A 730 40.96 -43.09 24.53
N CYS A 731 41.31 -41.98 25.20
CA CYS A 731 41.76 -40.74 24.54
C CYS A 731 42.92 -40.97 23.55
N TYR A 732 43.94 -41.72 23.93
CA TYR A 732 45.11 -42.01 23.08
C TYR A 732 44.78 -42.92 21.89
N GLU A 733 43.76 -43.78 22.03
CA GLU A 733 43.28 -44.67 20.97
C GLU A 733 42.53 -43.86 19.91
N ILE A 734 41.72 -42.89 20.35
CA ILE A 734 41.01 -41.95 19.48
C ILE A 734 42.03 -41.11 18.68
N VAL A 735 43.08 -40.58 19.31
CA VAL A 735 44.15 -39.85 18.62
C VAL A 735 44.81 -40.72 17.54
N SER A 736 45.13 -41.97 17.89
CA SER A 736 45.79 -42.90 16.95
C SER A 736 44.90 -43.21 15.75
N ILE A 737 43.58 -43.38 15.95
CA ILE A 737 42.64 -43.59 14.85
C ILE A 737 42.49 -42.34 13.98
N LEU A 738 42.33 -41.16 14.59
CA LEU A 738 42.18 -39.92 13.84
C LEU A 738 43.44 -39.59 13.01
N ARG A 739 44.63 -39.84 13.56
CA ARG A 739 45.90 -39.63 12.85
C ARG A 739 46.17 -40.71 11.80
N ASP A 740 46.21 -41.97 12.20
CA ASP A 740 46.73 -43.06 11.36
C ASP A 740 45.67 -43.58 10.37
N CYS A 741 44.39 -43.51 10.72
CA CYS A 741 43.30 -43.97 9.85
C CYS A 741 42.67 -42.82 9.07
N VAL A 742 42.21 -41.76 9.74
CA VAL A 742 41.42 -40.70 9.10
C VAL A 742 42.30 -39.66 8.39
N TRP A 743 43.27 -39.07 9.08
CA TRP A 743 44.13 -38.02 8.51
C TRP A 743 45.01 -38.57 7.37
N SER A 744 45.69 -39.70 7.60
CA SER A 744 46.52 -40.34 6.58
C SER A 744 45.70 -40.73 5.34
N TYR A 745 44.49 -41.27 5.51
CA TYR A 745 43.62 -41.60 4.37
C TYR A 745 43.23 -40.35 3.57
N MET A 746 42.83 -39.26 4.25
CA MET A 746 42.41 -38.01 3.59
C MET A 746 43.56 -37.25 2.93
N LYS A 747 44.79 -37.42 3.43
CA LYS A 747 46.02 -36.92 2.80
C LYS A 747 46.28 -37.60 1.47
N ASP A 748 46.22 -38.92 1.44
CA ASP A 748 46.56 -39.70 0.25
C ASP A 748 45.37 -39.77 -0.75
N HIS A 749 44.13 -39.62 -0.25
CA HIS A 749 42.89 -39.54 -1.05
C HIS A 749 42.28 -38.15 -0.94
N ILE A 750 42.91 -37.19 -1.63
CA ILE A 750 42.53 -35.78 -1.60
C ILE A 750 41.03 -35.63 -1.91
N PRO A 751 40.23 -34.95 -1.07
CA PRO A 751 38.80 -34.74 -1.29
C PRO A 751 38.58 -33.79 -2.48
N SER A 752 38.61 -34.33 -3.70
CA SER A 752 38.40 -33.59 -4.94
C SER A 752 37.08 -34.00 -5.61
N PRO A 753 36.44 -33.08 -6.35
CA PRO A 753 35.24 -33.40 -7.13
C PRO A 753 35.42 -34.54 -8.14
N THR A 754 36.67 -34.78 -8.59
CA THR A 754 37.02 -35.86 -9.53
C THR A 754 36.88 -37.26 -8.92
N LEU A 755 36.83 -37.39 -7.60
CA LEU A 755 36.65 -38.69 -6.93
C LEU A 755 35.25 -39.29 -7.11
N PHE A 756 34.27 -38.50 -7.57
CA PHE A 756 32.87 -38.93 -7.63
C PHE A 756 32.49 -39.32 -9.06
N GLY A 757 32.03 -40.55 -9.22
CA GLY A 757 31.44 -41.05 -10.46
C GLY A 757 30.03 -40.49 -10.66
N ARG A 758 29.60 -40.37 -11.92
CA ARG A 758 28.25 -39.91 -12.28
C ARG A 758 27.38 -41.13 -12.59
N ASP A 759 26.27 -41.27 -11.89
CA ASP A 759 25.27 -42.29 -12.20
C ASP A 759 24.37 -41.90 -13.40
N ALA A 760 23.63 -42.87 -13.95
CA ALA A 760 22.61 -42.64 -14.98
C ALA A 760 21.54 -41.63 -14.55
N ASN A 761 21.32 -41.47 -13.24
CA ASN A 761 20.40 -40.52 -12.63
C ASN A 761 21.02 -39.15 -12.28
N ASP A 762 22.19 -38.80 -12.87
CA ASP A 762 22.92 -37.55 -12.63
C ASP A 762 23.34 -37.30 -11.16
N THR A 763 23.36 -38.35 -10.35
CA THR A 763 23.79 -38.30 -8.96
C THR A 763 25.26 -38.67 -8.86
N TYR A 764 26.02 -37.89 -8.09
CA TYR A 764 27.43 -38.15 -7.82
C TYR A 764 27.57 -39.07 -6.61
N TRP A 765 28.28 -40.17 -6.80
CA TRP A 765 28.54 -41.12 -5.75
C TRP A 765 29.91 -41.78 -5.89
N ARG A 766 30.36 -42.41 -4.82
CA ARG A 766 31.53 -43.28 -4.81
C ARG A 766 31.07 -44.70 -4.53
N ASP A 767 31.43 -45.62 -5.43
CA ASP A 767 31.13 -47.04 -5.30
C ASP A 767 31.72 -47.59 -4.00
N PRO A 768 30.89 -48.00 -3.01
CA PRO A 768 31.39 -48.48 -1.72
C PRO A 768 32.26 -49.74 -1.84
N ILE A 769 32.08 -50.49 -2.93
CA ILE A 769 32.80 -51.73 -3.22
C ILE A 769 34.21 -51.41 -3.74
N ILE A 770 34.35 -50.43 -4.63
CA ILE A 770 35.62 -50.01 -5.23
C ILE A 770 36.40 -49.10 -4.28
N ALA A 771 35.71 -48.25 -3.51
CA ALA A 771 36.32 -47.25 -2.64
C ALA A 771 36.84 -47.81 -1.31
N ARG A 772 36.88 -49.13 -1.10
CA ARG A 772 37.25 -49.74 0.19
C ARG A 772 38.64 -49.26 0.67
N ALA A 773 38.75 -48.92 1.95
CA ALA A 773 40.02 -48.47 2.51
C ALA A 773 41.06 -49.61 2.48
N PRO A 774 42.27 -49.37 1.93
CA PRO A 774 43.39 -50.30 2.03
C PRO A 774 43.73 -50.67 3.49
N ASP A 775 44.31 -51.85 3.69
CA ASP A 775 44.65 -52.36 5.03
C ASP A 775 45.57 -51.40 5.81
N ILE A 776 46.43 -50.65 5.12
CA ILE A 776 47.36 -49.68 5.72
C ILE A 776 46.62 -48.68 6.64
N TYR A 777 45.43 -48.22 6.22
CA TYR A 777 44.64 -47.24 6.98
C TYR A 777 43.65 -47.89 7.96
N THR A 778 43.43 -49.21 7.89
CA THR A 778 42.46 -49.92 8.75
C THR A 778 43.13 -50.80 9.81
N ASN A 779 44.42 -51.11 9.68
CA ASN A 779 45.16 -51.95 10.62
C ASN A 779 45.18 -51.39 12.04
N THR A 780 45.43 -50.09 12.21
CA THR A 780 45.41 -49.45 13.55
C THR A 780 44.03 -49.58 14.21
N LEU A 781 42.96 -49.33 13.45
CA LEU A 781 41.58 -49.52 13.91
C LEU A 781 41.32 -50.98 14.29
N ARG A 782 41.77 -51.94 13.46
CA ARG A 782 41.61 -53.38 13.71
C ARG A 782 42.29 -53.81 15.00
N ILE A 783 43.53 -53.38 15.24
CA ILE A 783 44.31 -53.72 16.45
C ILE A 783 43.65 -53.13 17.70
N ILE A 784 43.20 -51.87 17.65
CA ILE A 784 42.54 -51.21 18.78
C ILE A 784 41.21 -51.91 19.11
N MET A 785 40.41 -52.26 18.11
CA MET A 785 39.16 -52.98 18.32
C MET A 785 39.38 -54.40 18.89
N GLN A 786 40.44 -55.10 18.46
CA GLN A 786 40.82 -56.40 19.02
C GLN A 786 41.26 -56.29 20.48
N ARG A 787 41.99 -55.23 20.85
CA ARG A 787 42.36 -54.97 22.24
C ARG A 787 41.15 -54.72 23.13
N ASN A 788 40.12 -54.09 22.58
CA ASN A 788 38.85 -53.76 23.25
C ASN A 788 37.71 -54.71 22.85
N ILE A 789 38.01 -55.97 22.49
CA ILE A 789 37.02 -56.91 21.94
C ILE A 789 35.84 -57.20 22.89
N LYS A 790 36.05 -57.04 24.20
CA LYS A 790 35.02 -57.25 25.23
C LYS A 790 33.81 -56.32 25.03
N SER A 791 34.03 -55.08 24.61
CA SER A 791 32.97 -54.11 24.32
C SER A 791 32.65 -54.04 22.82
N LEU A 792 33.68 -54.11 21.96
CA LEU A 792 33.57 -53.83 20.53
C LEU A 792 33.41 -55.09 19.64
N GLY A 793 33.36 -56.29 20.21
CA GLY A 793 33.33 -57.54 19.42
C GLY A 793 32.17 -57.66 18.44
N HIS A 794 30.98 -57.18 18.82
CA HIS A 794 29.81 -57.17 17.93
C HIS A 794 29.99 -56.22 16.73
N ILE A 795 30.54 -55.02 16.97
CA ILE A 795 30.85 -54.03 15.93
C ILE A 795 32.01 -54.51 15.04
N TYR A 796 33.01 -55.17 15.62
CA TYR A 796 34.14 -55.76 14.89
C TYR A 796 33.68 -56.79 13.85
N GLY A 797 32.71 -57.64 14.22
CA GLY A 797 32.08 -58.59 13.30
C GLY A 797 31.41 -57.89 12.12
N GLN A 798 30.68 -56.80 12.38
CA GLN A 798 30.02 -56.01 11.33
C GLN A 798 31.01 -55.28 10.41
N MET A 799 32.09 -54.73 10.96
CA MET A 799 33.06 -53.89 10.23
C MET A 799 34.12 -54.66 9.45
N PHE A 800 34.44 -55.91 9.81
CA PHE A 800 35.56 -56.63 9.21
C PHE A 800 35.24 -58.06 8.77
N ILE A 801 34.26 -58.72 9.39
CA ILE A 801 33.99 -60.15 9.17
C ILE A 801 32.79 -60.34 8.24
N ASN A 802 31.66 -59.70 8.52
CA ASN A 802 30.38 -59.88 7.82
C ASN A 802 30.25 -59.04 6.54
N ILE A 803 31.36 -58.56 5.98
CA ILE A 803 31.34 -57.76 4.75
C ILE A 803 31.24 -58.70 3.55
N PRO A 804 30.29 -58.50 2.62
CA PRO A 804 30.24 -59.26 1.38
C PRO A 804 31.58 -59.11 0.64
N ARG A 805 32.29 -60.23 0.45
CA ARG A 805 33.49 -60.29 -0.37
C ARG A 805 33.05 -60.56 -1.82
N HIS A 806 33.70 -59.91 -2.76
CA HIS A 806 33.58 -60.26 -4.17
C HIS A 806 34.30 -61.60 -4.34
N ASP A 807 33.55 -62.66 -4.64
CA ASP A 807 34.10 -63.76 -5.42
C ASP A 807 34.15 -63.34 -6.90
#